data_AF-A0A956YBG6-F1
#
_entry.id   AF-A0A956YBG6-F1
#
_cell.length_a   1.000
_cell.length_b   1.000
_cell.length_c   1.000
_cell.angle_alpha   90.00
_cell.angle_beta   90.00
_cell.angle_gamma   90.00
#
_symmetry.space_group_name_H-M   'P 1'
#
loop_
_entity.id
_entity.type
_entity.pdbx_description
1 polymer ?
#
loop_
_entity_poly.entity_id
_entity_poly.type
_entity_poly.pdbx_seq_one_letter_code
_entity_poly.pdbx_strand_id
1 'polypeptide(L)'
;MSTSDVNSTLARMSYRITQIANKLRKNIKTPEPPPQAAMAQAVPAERSAPDVRAFEATTQGSGAFGEWVVDEQGLPAYRYDMNQFEDERAKYPVSTGAFRRDHWHQIGNDRITGLASNDGIVQLVMADQGYMFLNHFSHGQLVSWLGTVWEVMTILVLAIPRGLQNLVFPSKEPSFFERLLVALNAPTAHKRDNLQHAYSGGFGYVKLDDEVWATAYRYHPDLRAQSERVFGMGYYRTCCTNKGIRSERYVYAPPGDVPAVLADVYLTNETDGDITVNYYEYWDVNIQQLQEQLLRTGEFGAAGDVKRRRLNRLFTPEVMWDEEANALRFHLHPPAGVPASMIPHAVNWKPNDIFLADLSGTPDGKYTDKAAFFGEGGAENPDGLHKWSDTEIRFVPSTIMPYCMVLRREVTIPAGETQQLRFAYGTVPSQNPFRIGASHSSHRRMMMPKDWVEGFQQRYHLDLAPDAFTKMCDHWKDRVSYFSTADMPYLQREIAWHAYYMLSSTMTSSFFDSRVVPQGSAYLFIHGIDGAPRDFALYIMALCFIDPPLAREMLCFIMRMTSGDSGQIAYCYTGNGLLSGTVIHQHPSDLDLFFLMAMTEYIAVTGDSEFLLEDVPFYTAHNQPYDRSVLSHIRIAYNHLLHIVGIGENDLIRVSDGDWSDDVVVRNIFPFKPTVSPRNTIENGESVLNSQMAVYILPRLVNLLLQQENAEARMLGEEMQEELTPILERLTGGINKMWMGTHYARAILRTWWNGEYILDANDINLESQVWALITRLDSSVLPDLIDRIYKKLDETSPIGATLANGAVWPAVSQILTWGYSLHDPQKAWRSFLKQTTANRAEVYGHRWSNIWSGPDGVNGPNMDDPGGTYQSPPATPMMDFPVMNNNQHAMTLFALLRVCGIDAHESGAGIRIRPQIPTHYALDMPLLKLEISPERIVGIYRAQNTGQCDLFVRLSAESESVEVTINGVSSSQPRDEKGYVRLALPMFNTGDELEFIVEL
;
A
#
# COMPACT_ATOMS: atom_id res chain seq x y z
N MET A 1 -29.28 -22.32 19.97
CA MET A 1 -28.10 -23.21 19.89
C MET A 1 -27.75 -23.32 18.43
N SER A 2 -26.87 -22.46 17.91
CA SER A 2 -26.54 -22.43 16.48
C SER A 2 -25.45 -23.46 16.17
N THR A 3 -25.65 -24.15 15.07
CA THR A 3 -24.70 -25.04 14.41
C THR A 3 -23.46 -24.27 13.96
N SER A 4 -22.29 -24.86 14.23
CA SER A 4 -20.93 -24.43 13.89
C SER A 4 -20.43 -23.11 14.50
N ASP A 5 -20.02 -23.15 15.77
CA ASP A 5 -19.01 -22.21 16.25
C ASP A 5 -17.67 -22.54 15.57
N VAL A 6 -17.43 -21.87 14.45
CA VAL A 6 -16.28 -22.03 13.56
C VAL A 6 -14.95 -21.74 14.26
N ASN A 7 -15.01 -21.04 15.40
CA ASN A 7 -13.88 -20.72 16.25
C ASN A 7 -13.72 -21.68 17.44
N SER A 8 -14.53 -22.74 17.51
CA SER A 8 -14.44 -23.76 18.55
C SER A 8 -13.04 -24.37 18.60
N THR A 9 -12.63 -24.75 19.82
CA THR A 9 -11.33 -25.39 20.08
C THR A 9 -11.09 -26.61 19.18
N LEU A 10 -12.15 -27.35 18.84
CA LEU A 10 -12.12 -28.50 17.95
C LEU A 10 -11.80 -28.13 16.50
N ALA A 11 -12.36 -27.04 15.96
CA ALA A 11 -12.04 -26.56 14.61
C ALA A 11 -10.58 -26.10 14.50
N ARG A 12 -10.07 -25.40 15.53
CA ARG A 12 -8.65 -24.99 15.61
C ARG A 12 -7.71 -26.18 15.72
N MET A 13 -8.05 -27.17 16.55
CA MET A 13 -7.28 -28.42 16.65
C MET A 13 -7.31 -29.19 15.33
N SER A 14 -8.47 -29.30 14.68
CA SER A 14 -8.61 -29.97 13.38
C SER A 14 -7.75 -29.29 12.30
N TYR A 15 -7.74 -27.95 12.24
CA TYR A 15 -6.87 -27.21 11.33
C TYR A 15 -5.38 -27.43 11.63
N ARG A 16 -4.96 -27.33 12.90
CA ARG A 16 -3.56 -27.60 13.30
C ARG A 16 -3.15 -29.04 13.00
N ILE A 17 -4.01 -30.02 13.28
CA ILE A 17 -3.78 -31.43 12.97
C ILE A 17 -3.72 -31.64 11.46
N THR A 18 -4.58 -30.99 10.68
CA THR A 18 -4.57 -31.06 9.21
C THR A 18 -3.30 -30.44 8.65
N GLN A 19 -2.84 -29.31 9.17
CA GLN A 19 -1.57 -28.69 8.78
C GLN A 19 -0.38 -29.59 9.13
N ILE A 20 -0.35 -30.16 10.34
CA ILE A 20 0.68 -31.14 10.74
C ILE A 20 0.62 -32.39 9.84
N ALA A 21 -0.57 -32.91 9.55
CA ALA A 21 -0.77 -34.06 8.69
C ALA A 21 -0.38 -33.78 7.23
N ASN A 22 -0.66 -32.57 6.71
CA ASN A 22 -0.23 -32.12 5.39
C ASN A 22 1.29 -31.96 5.33
N LYS A 23 1.90 -31.42 6.38
CA LYS A 23 3.36 -31.33 6.53
C LYS A 23 4.02 -32.72 6.56
N LEU A 24 3.40 -33.68 7.24
CA LEU A 24 3.85 -35.08 7.26
C LEU A 24 3.59 -35.80 5.92
N ARG A 25 2.49 -35.49 5.21
CA ARG A 25 2.15 -36.05 3.89
C ARG A 25 3.03 -35.51 2.76
N LYS A 26 3.51 -34.26 2.83
CA LYS A 26 4.51 -33.70 1.90
C LYS A 26 5.82 -34.48 1.89
N ASN A 27 6.18 -35.12 3.01
CA ASN A 27 7.33 -36.02 3.07
C ASN A 27 7.08 -37.38 2.38
N ILE A 28 5.85 -37.66 1.91
CA ILE A 28 5.42 -38.97 1.39
C ILE A 28 4.89 -38.88 -0.07
N LYS A 29 4.46 -37.70 -0.53
CA LYS A 29 4.07 -37.44 -1.93
C LYS A 29 4.53 -36.07 -2.40
N THR A 30 5.17 -36.03 -3.57
CA THR A 30 5.33 -34.83 -4.38
C THR A 30 3.93 -34.28 -4.71
N PRO A 31 3.62 -33.01 -4.41
CA PRO A 31 2.37 -32.40 -4.87
C PRO A 31 2.32 -32.47 -6.39
N GLU A 32 1.15 -32.75 -6.97
CA GLU A 32 0.96 -32.49 -8.39
C GLU A 32 1.17 -30.99 -8.65
N PRO A 33 1.97 -30.60 -9.65
CA PRO A 33 2.19 -29.20 -9.95
C PRO A 33 0.83 -28.55 -10.25
N PRO A 34 0.54 -27.37 -9.69
CA PRO A 34 -0.66 -26.64 -10.06
C PRO A 34 -0.68 -26.46 -11.59
N PRO A 35 -1.85 -26.60 -12.23
CA PRO A 35 -1.95 -26.47 -13.68
C PRO A 35 -1.38 -25.12 -14.10
N GLN A 36 -0.51 -25.14 -15.11
CA GLN A 36 0.02 -23.91 -15.68
C GLN A 36 -1.15 -23.22 -16.41
N ALA A 37 -1.55 -22.04 -15.94
CA ALA A 37 -2.69 -21.34 -16.53
C ALA A 37 -2.36 -20.93 -17.98
N ALA A 38 -3.31 -21.15 -18.89
CA ALA A 38 -3.17 -20.79 -20.30
C ALA A 38 -2.83 -19.30 -20.51
N MET A 39 -3.31 -18.44 -19.59
CA MET A 39 -3.02 -17.00 -19.58
C MET A 39 -1.51 -16.70 -19.51
N ALA A 40 -0.74 -17.43 -18.70
CA ALA A 40 0.69 -17.23 -18.56
C ALA A 40 1.49 -17.55 -19.84
N GLN A 41 0.86 -18.14 -20.86
CA GLN A 41 1.46 -18.46 -22.15
C GLN A 41 0.82 -17.69 -23.31
N ALA A 42 -0.06 -16.73 -23.04
CA ALA A 42 -0.78 -16.01 -24.07
C ALA A 42 0.18 -15.16 -24.92
N VAL A 43 0.09 -15.32 -26.23
CA VAL A 43 0.85 -14.52 -27.21
C VAL A 43 0.01 -13.30 -27.57
N PRO A 44 0.56 -12.07 -27.51
CA PRO A 44 -0.19 -10.88 -27.90
C PRO A 44 -0.59 -10.90 -29.37
N ALA A 45 -1.80 -10.42 -29.68
CA ALA A 45 -2.23 -10.29 -31.06
C ALA A 45 -1.40 -9.27 -31.86
N GLU A 46 -1.12 -9.60 -33.12
CA GLU A 46 -0.44 -8.73 -34.09
C GLU A 46 -1.46 -7.83 -34.83
N ARG A 47 -2.28 -7.09 -34.08
CA ARG A 47 -3.25 -6.15 -34.62
C ARG A 47 -3.42 -4.96 -33.69
N SER A 48 -3.85 -3.82 -34.24
CA SER A 48 -4.08 -2.60 -33.47
C SER A 48 -5.00 -2.84 -32.28
N ALA A 49 -4.62 -2.24 -31.14
CA ALA A 49 -5.44 -2.26 -29.94
C ALA A 49 -6.78 -1.52 -30.18
N PRO A 50 -7.89 -1.96 -29.54
CA PRO A 50 -9.12 -1.17 -29.48
C PRO A 50 -8.89 0.15 -28.76
N ASP A 51 -9.92 1.00 -28.68
CA ASP A 51 -9.87 2.21 -27.86
C ASP A 51 -9.39 1.88 -26.44
N VAL A 52 -8.22 2.41 -26.09
CA VAL A 52 -7.50 2.08 -24.86
C VAL A 52 -8.29 2.51 -23.61
N ARG A 53 -9.18 3.50 -23.73
CA ARG A 53 -10.00 4.03 -22.63
C ARG A 53 -11.40 3.40 -22.54
N ALA A 54 -11.81 2.61 -23.53
CA ALA A 54 -13.07 1.88 -23.51
C ALA A 54 -12.84 0.43 -23.04
N PHE A 55 -13.25 0.11 -21.82
CA PHE A 55 -13.08 -1.23 -21.28
C PHE A 55 -14.05 -2.23 -21.91
N GLU A 56 -13.52 -3.35 -22.39
CA GLU A 56 -14.33 -4.51 -22.78
C GLU A 56 -14.63 -5.38 -21.55
N ALA A 57 -15.90 -5.75 -21.37
CA ALA A 57 -16.33 -6.58 -20.26
C ALA A 57 -15.73 -8.00 -20.34
N THR A 58 -15.12 -8.46 -19.24
CA THR A 58 -14.57 -9.81 -19.14
C THR A 58 -14.62 -10.31 -17.69
N THR A 59 -15.00 -11.59 -17.53
CA THR A 59 -15.04 -12.27 -16.24
C THR A 59 -13.72 -12.98 -15.89
N GLN A 60 -12.72 -12.95 -16.79
CA GLN A 60 -11.40 -13.54 -16.52
C GLN A 60 -10.75 -12.89 -15.29
N GLY A 61 -10.19 -13.71 -14.41
CA GLY A 61 -9.60 -13.25 -13.15
C GLY A 61 -10.60 -12.91 -12.05
N SER A 62 -11.86 -13.36 -12.14
CA SER A 62 -12.88 -13.07 -11.12
C SER A 62 -12.73 -13.90 -9.83
N GLY A 63 -12.06 -15.05 -9.89
CA GLY A 63 -11.99 -15.99 -8.77
C GLY A 63 -13.37 -16.48 -8.32
N ALA A 64 -13.48 -16.91 -7.07
CA ALA A 64 -14.68 -17.59 -6.56
C ALA A 64 -15.73 -16.69 -5.89
N PHE A 65 -15.46 -15.39 -5.70
CA PHE A 65 -16.19 -14.53 -4.76
C PHE A 65 -17.26 -13.63 -5.39
N GLY A 66 -17.29 -13.58 -6.72
CA GLY A 66 -18.07 -12.62 -7.50
C GLY A 66 -17.51 -12.52 -8.91
N GLU A 67 -17.71 -11.38 -9.55
CA GLU A 67 -17.25 -11.15 -10.92
C GLU A 67 -16.80 -9.73 -11.22
N TRP A 68 -15.81 -9.61 -12.11
CA TRP A 68 -15.45 -8.33 -12.72
C TRP A 68 -16.53 -7.87 -13.70
N VAL A 69 -16.90 -6.60 -13.59
CA VAL A 69 -17.87 -5.91 -14.45
C VAL A 69 -17.30 -4.57 -14.93
N VAL A 70 -17.93 -4.01 -15.95
CA VAL A 70 -17.80 -2.59 -16.30
C VAL A 70 -19.04 -1.90 -15.73
N ASP A 71 -18.83 -0.90 -14.88
CA ASP A 71 -19.93 -0.19 -14.21
C ASP A 71 -20.64 0.81 -15.14
N GLU A 72 -21.68 1.46 -14.63
CA GLU A 72 -22.48 2.43 -15.38
C GLU A 72 -21.67 3.67 -15.83
N GLN A 73 -20.52 3.92 -15.20
CA GLN A 73 -19.60 5.00 -15.57
C GLN A 73 -18.54 4.55 -16.56
N GLY A 74 -18.57 3.29 -17.00
CA GLY A 74 -17.60 2.71 -17.93
C GLY A 74 -16.27 2.36 -17.27
N LEU A 75 -16.19 2.26 -15.95
CA LEU A 75 -14.98 1.88 -15.22
C LEU A 75 -15.05 0.42 -14.75
N PRO A 76 -13.90 -0.25 -14.55
CA PRO A 76 -13.86 -1.53 -13.88
C PRO A 76 -14.43 -1.49 -12.46
N ALA A 77 -15.25 -2.48 -12.13
CA ALA A 77 -15.69 -2.74 -10.78
C ALA A 77 -15.76 -4.25 -10.50
N TYR A 78 -15.65 -4.65 -9.24
CA TYR A 78 -15.82 -6.03 -8.81
C TYR A 78 -17.16 -6.16 -8.07
N ARG A 79 -18.09 -6.92 -8.65
CA ARG A 79 -19.35 -7.26 -8.00
C ARG A 79 -19.13 -8.47 -7.10
N TYR A 80 -19.35 -8.29 -5.79
CA TYR A 80 -19.17 -9.34 -4.79
C TYR A 80 -20.51 -10.04 -4.52
N ASP A 81 -20.66 -11.26 -5.03
CA ASP A 81 -21.93 -12.01 -4.98
C ASP A 81 -21.95 -13.08 -3.88
N MET A 82 -20.80 -13.44 -3.32
CA MET A 82 -20.72 -14.50 -2.32
C MET A 82 -21.42 -14.13 -1.01
N ASN A 83 -22.22 -15.07 -0.47
CA ASN A 83 -22.64 -14.99 0.93
C ASN A 83 -21.53 -15.54 1.83
N GLN A 84 -20.74 -14.64 2.42
CA GLN A 84 -19.57 -15.03 3.19
C GLN A 84 -19.91 -15.82 4.46
N PHE A 85 -21.15 -15.79 4.95
CA PHE A 85 -21.54 -16.52 6.16
C PHE A 85 -21.96 -17.97 5.88
N GLU A 86 -22.33 -18.28 4.63
CA GLU A 86 -22.79 -19.60 4.20
C GLU A 86 -21.75 -20.35 3.37
N ASP A 87 -20.86 -19.65 2.67
CA ASP A 87 -19.82 -20.26 1.85
C ASP A 87 -18.50 -20.41 2.62
N GLU A 88 -17.97 -21.63 2.68
CA GLU A 88 -16.70 -21.94 3.35
C GLU A 88 -15.48 -21.31 2.66
N ARG A 89 -15.56 -21.02 1.35
CA ARG A 89 -14.48 -20.39 0.58
C ARG A 89 -14.20 -18.95 1.02
N ALA A 90 -15.18 -18.27 1.64
CA ALA A 90 -14.97 -16.96 2.23
C ALA A 90 -14.00 -16.95 3.41
N LYS A 91 -13.70 -18.12 4.02
CA LYS A 91 -12.77 -18.19 5.13
C LYS A 91 -11.34 -17.98 4.66
N TYR A 92 -10.60 -17.18 5.42
CA TYR A 92 -9.15 -17.16 5.36
C TYR A 92 -8.55 -17.28 6.77
N PRO A 93 -7.43 -18.00 6.90
CA PRO A 93 -6.80 -18.19 8.20
C PRO A 93 -6.11 -16.90 8.67
N VAL A 94 -6.08 -16.70 9.99
CA VAL A 94 -5.27 -15.67 10.65
C VAL A 94 -4.29 -16.28 11.66
N SER A 95 -3.30 -15.51 12.06
CA SER A 95 -2.15 -15.90 12.89
C SER A 95 -2.54 -16.43 14.28
N THR A 96 -3.70 -16.05 14.81
CA THR A 96 -4.28 -16.60 16.05
C THR A 96 -4.76 -18.05 15.90
N GLY A 97 -4.78 -18.57 14.67
CA GLY A 97 -5.36 -19.88 14.32
C GLY A 97 -6.89 -19.85 14.21
N ALA A 98 -7.50 -18.66 14.21
CA ALA A 98 -8.91 -18.44 13.87
C ALA A 98 -9.10 -18.28 12.35
N PHE A 99 -10.36 -18.22 11.93
CA PHE A 99 -10.73 -17.86 10.56
C PHE A 99 -11.51 -16.55 10.55
N ARG A 100 -11.23 -15.74 9.53
CA ARG A 100 -11.95 -14.51 9.22
C ARG A 100 -12.66 -14.64 7.88
N ARG A 101 -13.61 -13.73 7.63
CA ARG A 101 -14.49 -13.71 6.46
C ARG A 101 -14.67 -12.30 5.89
N ASP A 102 -14.11 -11.30 6.56
CA ASP A 102 -14.10 -9.92 6.11
C ASP A 102 -13.04 -9.74 5.02
N HIS A 103 -13.50 -9.44 3.81
CA HIS A 103 -12.69 -9.14 2.64
C HIS A 103 -12.78 -7.66 2.36
N TRP A 104 -11.64 -7.02 2.05
CA TRP A 104 -11.56 -5.57 1.99
C TRP A 104 -11.31 -5.03 0.59
N HIS A 105 -11.83 -3.82 0.39
CA HIS A 105 -11.60 -2.96 -0.74
C HIS A 105 -11.20 -1.57 -0.24
N GLN A 106 -10.23 -0.97 -0.91
CA GLN A 106 -9.74 0.37 -0.60
C GLN A 106 -10.55 1.38 -1.40
N ILE A 107 -11.02 2.45 -0.75
CA ILE A 107 -11.43 3.70 -1.38
C ILE A 107 -10.55 4.82 -0.81
N GLY A 108 -10.18 5.83 -1.59
CA GLY A 108 -9.34 6.89 -1.05
C GLY A 108 -9.03 7.97 -2.06
N ASN A 109 -8.32 9.01 -1.61
CA ASN A 109 -7.88 10.17 -2.38
C ASN A 109 -6.47 10.57 -1.92
N ASP A 110 -6.08 11.84 -2.01
CA ASP A 110 -4.75 12.31 -1.60
C ASP A 110 -4.57 12.45 -0.07
N ARG A 111 -5.64 12.21 0.72
CA ARG A 111 -5.67 12.53 2.15
C ARG A 111 -6.22 11.42 3.06
N ILE A 112 -7.29 10.74 2.65
CA ILE A 112 -8.01 9.76 3.47
C ILE A 112 -8.15 8.43 2.75
N THR A 113 -8.08 7.34 3.51
CA THR A 113 -8.31 5.98 2.99
C THR A 113 -9.45 5.33 3.76
N GLY A 114 -10.47 4.85 3.04
CA GLY A 114 -11.53 3.99 3.53
C GLY A 114 -11.28 2.52 3.22
N LEU A 115 -11.46 1.67 4.22
CA LEU A 115 -11.42 0.22 4.13
C LEU A 115 -12.87 -0.29 4.13
N ALA A 116 -13.44 -0.41 2.94
CA ALA A 116 -14.75 -1.03 2.75
C ALA A 116 -14.61 -2.55 2.92
N SER A 117 -15.57 -3.19 3.57
CA SER A 117 -15.62 -4.63 3.75
C SER A 117 -16.86 -5.23 3.10
N ASN A 118 -16.75 -6.47 2.61
CA ASN A 118 -17.90 -7.30 2.21
C ASN A 118 -18.96 -7.48 3.33
N ASP A 119 -18.66 -7.14 4.58
CA ASP A 119 -19.63 -7.06 5.68
C ASP A 119 -20.57 -5.84 5.59
N GLY A 120 -20.34 -4.90 4.68
CA GLY A 120 -21.14 -3.68 4.53
C GLY A 120 -20.72 -2.55 5.47
N ILE A 121 -19.45 -2.54 5.93
CA ILE A 121 -18.90 -1.49 6.81
C ILE A 121 -17.70 -0.80 6.14
N VAL A 122 -17.42 0.44 6.55
CA VAL A 122 -16.27 1.23 6.08
C VAL A 122 -15.50 1.83 7.25
N GLN A 123 -14.23 1.43 7.41
CA GLN A 123 -13.31 2.04 8.38
C GLN A 123 -12.45 3.10 7.69
N LEU A 124 -12.34 4.30 8.26
CA LEU A 124 -11.47 5.36 7.73
C LEU A 124 -10.14 5.43 8.48
N VAL A 125 -9.07 5.63 7.71
CA VAL A 125 -7.69 5.76 8.15
C VAL A 125 -7.11 7.07 7.62
N MET A 126 -6.33 7.75 8.45
CA MET A 126 -5.55 8.94 8.06
C MET A 126 -4.13 8.88 8.59
N ALA A 127 -3.25 9.71 8.04
CA ALA A 127 -1.83 9.77 8.41
C ALA A 127 -1.31 11.17 8.81
N ASP A 128 -2.16 12.21 8.82
CA ASP A 128 -1.77 13.62 9.01
C ASP A 128 -0.70 13.83 10.09
N GLN A 129 -0.94 13.33 11.30
CA GLN A 129 0.01 13.40 12.43
C GLN A 129 0.28 11.98 12.97
N GLY A 130 0.36 11.03 12.06
CA GLY A 130 0.52 9.61 12.34
C GLY A 130 -0.73 8.79 12.09
N TYR A 131 -0.51 7.53 11.80
CA TYR A 131 -1.53 6.60 11.36
C TYR A 131 -2.58 6.30 12.41
N MET A 132 -3.85 6.48 12.06
CA MET A 132 -4.96 6.18 12.96
C MET A 132 -6.23 5.79 12.20
N PHE A 133 -6.93 4.81 12.75
CA PHE A 133 -8.34 4.60 12.45
C PHE A 133 -9.18 5.66 13.15
N LEU A 134 -10.17 6.23 12.46
CA LEU A 134 -11.15 7.16 13.05
C LEU A 134 -12.29 6.40 13.74
N ASN A 135 -12.70 5.28 13.14
CA ASN A 135 -13.86 4.47 13.50
C ASN A 135 -13.52 2.97 13.45
N HIS A 136 -12.47 2.55 14.16
CA HIS A 136 -11.97 1.18 14.13
C HIS A 136 -13.06 0.16 14.51
N PHE A 137 -13.16 -0.93 13.75
CA PHE A 137 -14.07 -2.03 14.01
C PHE A 137 -13.46 -3.05 14.98
N SER A 138 -14.10 -3.31 16.12
CA SER A 138 -13.60 -4.28 17.09
C SER A 138 -14.25 -5.65 16.90
N HIS A 139 -13.51 -6.59 16.32
CA HIS A 139 -13.84 -8.01 16.41
C HIS A 139 -13.57 -8.49 17.84
N GLY A 140 -14.58 -8.92 18.58
CA GLY A 140 -14.49 -9.32 19.98
C GLY A 140 -13.38 -10.33 20.19
N GLN A 141 -12.32 -9.93 20.89
CA GLN A 141 -11.13 -10.78 21.02
C GLN A 141 -11.32 -11.85 22.10
N LEU A 142 -11.11 -13.11 21.70
CA LEU A 142 -10.75 -14.22 22.58
C LEU A 142 -9.31 -13.98 23.02
N VAL A 143 -9.06 -13.78 24.32
CA VAL A 143 -7.72 -13.98 24.89
C VAL A 143 -7.80 -15.30 25.65
N SER A 144 -7.12 -16.34 25.17
CA SER A 144 -7.04 -17.60 25.92
C SER A 144 -5.85 -17.54 26.89
N TRP A 145 -6.08 -17.94 28.14
CA TRP A 145 -5.07 -17.94 29.21
C TRP A 145 -3.80 -18.77 28.88
N LEU A 146 -3.92 -19.80 28.02
CA LEU A 146 -2.79 -20.61 27.56
C LEU A 146 -1.87 -19.86 26.60
N GLY A 147 -2.41 -18.93 25.82
CA GLY A 147 -1.65 -18.09 24.88
C GLY A 147 -0.69 -17.15 25.63
N THR A 148 -1.20 -16.45 26.63
CA THR A 148 -0.40 -15.51 27.44
C THR A 148 0.71 -16.22 28.24
N VAL A 149 0.47 -17.43 28.74
CA VAL A 149 1.47 -18.23 29.47
C VAL A 149 2.54 -18.77 28.52
N TRP A 150 2.16 -19.25 27.33
CA TRP A 150 3.11 -19.71 26.31
C TRP A 150 3.93 -18.55 25.74
N GLU A 151 3.35 -17.35 25.62
CA GLU A 151 4.05 -16.14 25.16
C GLU A 151 5.05 -15.63 26.18
N VAL A 152 4.74 -15.64 27.48
CA VAL A 152 5.73 -15.29 28.52
C VAL A 152 6.88 -16.29 28.53
N MET A 153 6.60 -17.59 28.35
CA MET A 153 7.65 -18.62 28.17
C MET A 153 8.45 -18.40 26.88
N THR A 154 7.80 -18.04 25.77
CA THR A 154 8.47 -17.77 24.49
C THR A 154 9.30 -16.48 24.55
N ILE A 155 8.82 -15.44 25.23
CA ILE A 155 9.58 -14.22 25.54
C ILE A 155 10.77 -14.55 26.44
N LEU A 156 10.61 -15.43 27.45
CA LEU A 156 11.73 -15.86 28.31
C LEU A 156 12.77 -16.69 27.55
N VAL A 157 12.34 -17.50 26.59
CA VAL A 157 13.22 -18.34 25.73
C VAL A 157 13.86 -17.52 24.60
N LEU A 158 13.16 -16.55 24.01
CA LEU A 158 13.68 -15.61 23.01
C LEU A 158 14.40 -14.40 23.64
N ALA A 159 14.29 -14.20 24.95
CA ALA A 159 15.11 -13.28 25.74
C ALA A 159 16.46 -13.90 26.14
N ILE A 160 16.82 -15.09 25.63
CA ILE A 160 18.16 -15.65 25.82
C ILE A 160 19.28 -14.79 25.19
N PRO A 161 19.06 -13.93 24.17
CA PRO A 161 20.01 -12.86 23.83
C PRO A 161 19.95 -11.64 24.78
N ARG A 162 18.87 -11.47 25.56
CA ARG A 162 18.73 -10.44 26.62
C ARG A 162 19.36 -10.85 27.96
N GLY A 163 19.96 -12.04 28.05
CA GLY A 163 20.75 -12.46 29.22
C GLY A 163 21.92 -11.54 29.58
N LEU A 164 22.26 -10.58 28.71
CA LEU A 164 23.33 -9.59 28.91
C LEU A 164 22.87 -8.21 29.46
N GLN A 165 21.57 -7.93 29.58
CA GLN A 165 21.08 -6.64 30.12
C GLN A 165 20.55 -6.67 31.56
N ASN A 166 20.28 -7.85 32.14
CA ASN A 166 19.69 -7.97 33.48
C ASN A 166 20.68 -7.89 34.66
N LEU A 167 21.82 -7.23 34.47
CA LEU A 167 22.81 -7.00 35.54
C LEU A 167 22.57 -5.72 36.37
N VAL A 168 21.55 -4.88 36.06
CA VAL A 168 21.55 -3.50 36.60
C VAL A 168 20.25 -2.93 37.21
N PHE A 169 19.00 -3.32 36.88
CA PHE A 169 17.83 -2.63 37.48
C PHE A 169 16.58 -3.50 37.76
N PRO A 170 16.11 -3.62 39.03
CA PRO A 170 14.83 -4.26 39.36
C PRO A 170 13.66 -3.25 39.40
N SER A 171 12.57 -3.51 38.68
CA SER A 171 11.32 -2.74 38.75
C SER A 171 10.23 -3.48 39.56
N LYS A 172 9.42 -2.70 40.28
CA LYS A 172 8.28 -3.16 41.09
C LYS A 172 7.04 -3.29 40.21
N GLU A 173 6.64 -4.52 39.89
CA GLU A 173 5.36 -4.82 39.24
C GLU A 173 4.40 -5.59 40.16
N PRO A 174 3.07 -5.46 39.96
CA PRO A 174 2.04 -6.10 40.78
C PRO A 174 2.12 -7.64 40.77
N SER A 175 1.59 -8.27 41.81
CA SER A 175 1.80 -9.70 42.02
C SER A 175 1.04 -10.56 40.99
N PHE A 176 1.57 -11.75 40.71
CA PHE A 176 0.96 -12.78 39.83
C PHE A 176 -0.53 -13.04 40.14
N PHE A 177 -0.91 -13.01 41.41
CA PHE A 177 -2.28 -13.29 41.86
C PHE A 177 -3.29 -12.18 41.53
N GLU A 178 -2.87 -10.92 41.52
CA GLU A 178 -3.75 -9.79 41.16
C GLU A 178 -4.09 -9.79 39.67
N ARG A 179 -3.12 -10.21 38.84
CA ARG A 179 -3.31 -10.39 37.38
C ARG A 179 -4.23 -11.58 37.07
N LEU A 180 -4.14 -12.65 37.87
CA LEU A 180 -4.95 -13.86 37.76
C LEU A 180 -6.45 -13.60 38.02
N LEU A 181 -6.78 -12.82 39.06
CA LEU A 181 -8.17 -12.51 39.43
C LEU A 181 -8.89 -11.63 38.39
N VAL A 182 -8.18 -10.70 37.74
CA VAL A 182 -8.74 -9.85 36.68
C VAL A 182 -9.00 -10.64 35.39
N ALA A 183 -8.15 -11.63 35.09
CA ALA A 183 -8.26 -12.47 33.90
C ALA A 183 -9.38 -13.53 34.00
N LEU A 184 -9.65 -14.07 35.20
CA LEU A 184 -10.69 -15.07 35.44
C LEU A 184 -12.12 -14.53 35.26
N ASN A 185 -12.31 -13.22 35.35
CA ASN A 185 -13.63 -12.56 35.23
C ASN A 185 -13.91 -11.98 33.82
N ALA A 186 -13.11 -12.34 32.81
CA ALA A 186 -13.20 -11.83 31.44
C ALA A 186 -14.28 -12.56 30.60
N PRO A 187 -15.28 -11.85 30.02
CA PRO A 187 -16.33 -12.45 29.17
C PRO A 187 -15.82 -13.00 27.82
N THR A 188 -16.60 -13.90 27.18
CA THR A 188 -16.37 -14.51 25.86
C THR A 188 -16.45 -13.53 24.67
N ALA A 189 -15.88 -13.88 23.50
CA ALA A 189 -15.81 -13.02 22.30
C ALA A 189 -17.17 -12.57 21.75
N HIS A 190 -18.12 -13.48 21.54
CA HIS A 190 -19.48 -13.12 21.12
C HIS A 190 -20.23 -12.22 22.12
N LYS A 191 -19.80 -12.21 23.40
CA LYS A 191 -20.38 -11.33 24.43
C LYS A 191 -19.68 -9.98 24.52
N ARG A 192 -18.55 -9.74 23.84
CA ARG A 192 -17.76 -8.49 23.95
C ARG A 192 -18.04 -7.46 22.86
N ASP A 193 -18.45 -7.88 21.67
CA ASP A 193 -18.90 -6.97 20.59
C ASP A 193 -20.07 -6.10 21.07
N ASN A 194 -21.01 -6.73 21.76
CA ASN A 194 -22.17 -6.07 22.38
C ASN A 194 -21.84 -5.25 23.63
N LEU A 195 -20.62 -5.32 24.18
CA LEU A 195 -20.24 -4.54 25.37
C LEU A 195 -19.53 -3.23 25.02
N GLN A 196 -19.02 -3.08 23.80
CA GLN A 196 -18.30 -1.87 23.37
C GLN A 196 -19.00 -1.13 22.22
N HIS A 197 -19.90 -1.79 21.49
CA HIS A 197 -20.68 -1.22 20.39
C HIS A 197 -19.81 -0.53 19.31
N ALA A 198 -18.62 -1.06 19.07
CA ALA A 198 -17.63 -0.50 18.14
C ALA A 198 -17.85 -1.01 16.71
N TYR A 199 -18.93 -0.57 16.08
CA TYR A 199 -19.42 -1.11 14.80
C TYR A 199 -18.91 -0.36 13.55
N SER A 200 -17.99 0.58 13.72
CA SER A 200 -17.35 1.37 12.65
C SER A 200 -18.26 2.37 11.91
N GLY A 201 -19.16 1.94 11.04
CA GLY A 201 -19.99 2.84 10.24
C GLY A 201 -19.84 2.59 8.74
N GLY A 202 -20.25 3.57 7.94
CA GLY A 202 -20.36 3.38 6.52
C GLY A 202 -21.60 2.56 6.14
N PHE A 203 -22.67 2.63 6.94
CA PHE A 203 -23.99 2.07 6.68
C PHE A 203 -25.05 2.86 7.47
N GLY A 204 -26.32 2.54 7.27
CA GLY A 204 -27.43 3.19 7.97
C GLY A 204 -28.51 2.21 8.42
N TYR A 205 -29.59 2.77 8.95
CA TYR A 205 -30.80 2.02 9.33
C TYR A 205 -32.00 2.63 8.64
N VAL A 206 -32.92 1.78 8.19
CA VAL A 206 -34.23 2.20 7.70
C VAL A 206 -35.27 1.75 8.72
N LYS A 207 -36.16 2.67 9.08
CA LYS A 207 -37.34 2.40 9.89
C LYS A 207 -38.59 2.76 9.11
N LEU A 208 -39.48 1.79 8.94
CA LEU A 208 -40.81 1.93 8.35
C LEU A 208 -41.81 1.38 9.37
N ASP A 209 -42.67 2.25 9.89
CA ASP A 209 -43.55 1.96 11.02
C ASP A 209 -42.77 1.39 12.23
N ASP A 210 -43.09 0.16 12.65
CA ASP A 210 -42.41 -0.55 13.74
C ASP A 210 -41.25 -1.45 13.26
N GLU A 211 -41.08 -1.62 11.94
CA GLU A 211 -40.01 -2.44 11.37
C GLU A 211 -38.73 -1.64 11.16
N VAL A 212 -37.60 -2.29 11.44
CA VAL A 212 -36.27 -1.70 11.37
C VAL A 212 -35.30 -2.70 10.74
N TRP A 213 -34.42 -2.20 9.89
CA TRP A 213 -33.29 -2.98 9.39
C TRP A 213 -32.03 -2.14 9.21
N ALA A 214 -30.88 -2.77 9.44
CA ALA A 214 -29.57 -2.23 9.06
C ALA A 214 -29.31 -2.44 7.56
N THR A 215 -28.67 -1.48 6.89
CA THR A 215 -28.26 -1.61 5.49
C THR A 215 -26.93 -2.35 5.31
N ALA A 216 -26.16 -2.55 6.39
CA ALA A 216 -24.95 -3.36 6.37
C ALA A 216 -25.28 -4.86 6.25
N TYR A 217 -24.66 -5.53 5.28
CA TYR A 217 -24.84 -6.96 4.99
C TYR A 217 -24.69 -7.88 6.22
N ARG A 218 -23.76 -7.54 7.11
CA ARG A 218 -23.50 -8.29 8.34
C ARG A 218 -24.70 -8.34 9.27
N TYR A 219 -25.40 -7.22 9.46
CA TYR A 219 -26.43 -7.05 10.49
C TYR A 219 -27.86 -7.28 9.97
N HIS A 220 -28.01 -7.77 8.73
CA HIS A 220 -29.31 -8.10 8.18
C HIS A 220 -29.38 -9.48 7.49
N PRO A 221 -29.35 -10.59 8.27
CA PRO A 221 -29.25 -11.94 7.73
C PRO A 221 -30.36 -12.30 6.72
N ASP A 222 -31.59 -11.87 6.96
CA ASP A 222 -32.75 -12.24 6.14
C ASP A 222 -32.77 -11.57 4.75
N LEU A 223 -31.98 -10.50 4.53
CA LEU A 223 -31.91 -9.78 3.26
C LEU A 223 -30.63 -10.07 2.47
N ARG A 224 -29.75 -10.94 2.99
CA ARG A 224 -28.46 -11.22 2.34
C ARG A 224 -28.60 -11.71 0.90
N ALA A 225 -29.63 -12.50 0.60
CA ALA A 225 -29.91 -12.98 -0.76
C ALA A 225 -30.38 -11.88 -1.73
N GLN A 226 -30.82 -10.74 -1.21
CA GLN A 226 -31.31 -9.58 -1.95
C GLN A 226 -30.34 -8.39 -1.86
N SER A 227 -29.13 -8.62 -1.34
CA SER A 227 -28.14 -7.57 -1.08
C SER A 227 -27.00 -7.61 -2.09
N GLU A 228 -26.77 -6.50 -2.78
CA GLU A 228 -25.67 -6.30 -3.72
C GLU A 228 -24.51 -5.55 -3.06
N ARG A 229 -23.28 -5.93 -3.41
CA ARG A 229 -22.04 -5.27 -2.97
C ARG A 229 -21.12 -5.09 -4.16
N VAL A 230 -20.67 -3.86 -4.43
CA VAL A 230 -19.77 -3.56 -5.55
C VAL A 230 -18.57 -2.75 -5.05
N PHE A 231 -17.37 -3.25 -5.35
CA PHE A 231 -16.09 -2.58 -5.16
C PHE A 231 -15.73 -1.87 -6.47
N GLY A 232 -15.84 -0.55 -6.50
CA GLY A 232 -15.57 0.25 -7.70
C GLY A 232 -14.32 1.12 -7.56
N MET A 233 -13.88 1.72 -8.66
CA MET A 233 -12.78 2.69 -8.61
C MET A 233 -13.21 3.95 -7.86
N GLY A 234 -12.82 4.05 -6.59
CA GLY A 234 -13.03 5.19 -5.72
C GLY A 234 -14.28 5.09 -4.85
N TYR A 235 -15.06 4.01 -4.97
CA TYR A 235 -16.33 3.87 -4.27
C TYR A 235 -16.65 2.45 -3.82
N TYR A 236 -17.47 2.37 -2.77
CA TYR A 236 -18.15 1.16 -2.34
C TYR A 236 -19.65 1.35 -2.45
N ARG A 237 -20.32 0.47 -3.20
CA ARG A 237 -21.78 0.46 -3.34
C ARG A 237 -22.38 -0.73 -2.60
N THR A 238 -23.42 -0.45 -1.83
CA THR A 238 -24.30 -1.46 -1.22
C THR A 238 -25.73 -1.21 -1.64
N CYS A 239 -26.49 -2.25 -1.93
CA CYS A 239 -27.93 -2.12 -2.15
C CYS A 239 -28.68 -3.27 -1.48
N CYS A 240 -29.85 -2.98 -0.91
CA CYS A 240 -30.81 -3.98 -0.45
C CYS A 240 -32.24 -3.48 -0.65
N THR A 241 -33.17 -4.39 -0.89
CA THR A 241 -34.61 -4.09 -0.93
C THR A 241 -35.33 -4.81 0.20
N ASN A 242 -36.17 -4.11 0.95
CA ASN A 242 -37.03 -4.70 1.97
C ASN A 242 -38.37 -3.97 2.05
N LYS A 243 -39.49 -4.72 2.15
CA LYS A 243 -40.85 -4.17 2.23
C LYS A 243 -41.17 -3.12 1.14
N GLY A 244 -40.66 -3.34 -0.07
CA GLY A 244 -40.82 -2.41 -1.20
C GLY A 244 -39.99 -1.13 -1.07
N ILE A 245 -39.02 -1.07 -0.16
CA ILE A 245 -38.08 0.03 -0.02
C ILE A 245 -36.72 -0.45 -0.48
N ARG A 246 -36.26 0.05 -1.62
CA ARG A 246 -34.89 -0.18 -2.09
C ARG A 246 -33.99 0.92 -1.52
N SER A 247 -32.98 0.52 -0.77
CA SER A 247 -31.93 1.40 -0.25
C SER A 247 -30.64 1.10 -0.98
N GLU A 248 -30.14 2.08 -1.72
CA GLU A 248 -28.86 2.02 -2.42
C GLU A 248 -27.93 3.10 -1.86
N ARG A 249 -26.68 2.74 -1.61
CA ARG A 249 -25.72 3.63 -0.95
C ARG A 249 -24.34 3.54 -1.59
N TYR A 250 -23.76 4.70 -1.85
CA TYR A 250 -22.38 4.85 -2.35
C TYR A 250 -21.55 5.57 -1.29
N VAL A 251 -20.45 4.97 -0.86
CA VAL A 251 -19.39 5.66 -0.10
C VAL A 251 -18.21 5.90 -1.01
N TYR A 252 -17.77 7.13 -1.13
CA TYR A 252 -16.63 7.48 -1.98
C TYR A 252 -15.81 8.63 -1.40
N ALA A 253 -14.51 8.64 -1.73
CA ALA A 253 -13.62 9.73 -1.39
C ALA A 253 -13.65 10.76 -2.53
N PRO A 254 -14.03 12.03 -2.28
CA PRO A 254 -13.95 13.07 -3.30
C PRO A 254 -12.50 13.27 -3.76
N PRO A 255 -12.28 13.64 -5.04
CA PRO A 255 -10.94 13.91 -5.56
C PRO A 255 -10.16 14.97 -4.78
N GLY A 256 -8.83 14.83 -4.76
CA GLY A 256 -7.89 15.81 -4.20
C GLY A 256 -7.63 15.65 -2.70
N ASP A 257 -7.05 16.70 -2.10
CA ASP A 257 -6.76 16.80 -0.67
C ASP A 257 -8.05 17.09 0.13
N VAL A 258 -8.91 16.08 0.24
CA VAL A 258 -10.19 16.17 0.93
C VAL A 258 -10.22 15.16 2.08
N PRO A 259 -10.18 15.58 3.35
CA PRO A 259 -10.07 14.69 4.51
C PRO A 259 -11.42 14.07 4.92
N ALA A 260 -12.25 13.67 3.96
CA ALA A 260 -13.59 13.14 4.20
C ALA A 260 -14.04 12.19 3.08
N VAL A 261 -15.01 11.34 3.40
CA VAL A 261 -15.80 10.59 2.41
C VAL A 261 -17.21 11.17 2.34
N LEU A 262 -17.83 11.05 1.17
CA LEU A 262 -19.26 11.30 0.96
C LEU A 262 -20.02 9.98 0.98
N ALA A 263 -21.24 10.04 1.49
CA ALA A 263 -22.20 8.93 1.47
C ALA A 263 -23.50 9.41 0.78
N ASP A 264 -23.71 8.95 -0.45
CA ASP A 264 -24.94 9.18 -1.20
C ASP A 264 -25.89 8.02 -0.97
N VAL A 265 -27.11 8.32 -0.53
CA VAL A 265 -28.14 7.34 -0.18
C VAL A 265 -29.36 7.61 -1.06
N TYR A 266 -29.79 6.60 -1.80
CA TYR A 266 -30.99 6.60 -2.61
C TYR A 266 -32.02 5.68 -1.96
N LEU A 267 -33.18 6.24 -1.63
CA LEU A 267 -34.32 5.51 -1.08
C LEU A 267 -35.43 5.52 -2.14
N THR A 268 -35.71 4.35 -2.71
CA THR A 268 -36.74 4.19 -3.74
C THR A 268 -37.96 3.49 -3.14
N ASN A 269 -39.14 4.07 -3.34
CA ASN A 269 -40.42 3.47 -2.99
C ASN A 269 -40.92 2.62 -4.16
N GLU A 270 -40.79 1.30 -4.04
CA GLU A 270 -41.27 0.32 -5.03
C GLU A 270 -42.71 -0.14 -4.75
N THR A 271 -43.43 0.52 -3.83
CA THR A 271 -44.85 0.24 -3.53
C THR A 271 -45.80 1.13 -4.32
N ASP A 272 -47.10 0.83 -4.26
CA ASP A 272 -48.15 1.54 -4.98
C ASP A 272 -48.67 2.81 -4.26
N GLY A 273 -48.16 3.14 -3.07
CA GLY A 273 -48.62 4.28 -2.27
C GLY A 273 -47.48 5.08 -1.68
N ASP A 274 -47.75 6.33 -1.31
CA ASP A 274 -46.77 7.19 -0.64
C ASP A 274 -46.37 6.59 0.72
N ILE A 275 -45.07 6.62 1.02
CA ILE A 275 -44.51 6.11 2.27
C ILE A 275 -43.77 7.22 3.00
N THR A 276 -43.69 7.12 4.33
CA THR A 276 -42.77 7.92 5.13
C THR A 276 -41.80 6.99 5.86
N VAL A 277 -40.51 7.15 5.59
CA VAL A 277 -39.43 6.35 6.19
C VAL A 277 -38.53 7.22 7.05
N ASN A 278 -38.04 6.67 8.15
CA ASN A 278 -36.97 7.28 8.94
C ASN A 278 -35.64 6.59 8.58
N TYR A 279 -34.74 7.33 7.93
CA TYR A 279 -33.38 6.88 7.63
C TYR A 279 -32.40 7.40 8.69
N TYR A 280 -31.49 6.55 9.15
CA TYR A 280 -30.47 6.89 10.15
C TYR A 280 -29.09 6.63 9.56
N GLU A 281 -28.33 7.68 9.25
CA GLU A 281 -26.94 7.54 8.82
C GLU A 281 -26.06 7.33 10.04
N TYR A 282 -25.24 6.26 10.05
CA TYR A 282 -24.41 5.90 11.19
C TYR A 282 -22.91 5.90 10.85
N TRP A 283 -22.16 6.66 11.66
CA TRP A 283 -20.72 6.60 11.73
C TRP A 283 -20.26 6.56 13.19
N ASP A 284 -19.39 5.62 13.52
CA ASP A 284 -18.85 5.45 14.86
C ASP A 284 -17.72 6.45 15.12
N VAL A 285 -17.47 6.76 16.39
CA VAL A 285 -16.20 7.36 16.83
C VAL A 285 -15.48 6.32 17.68
N ASN A 286 -14.46 5.71 17.10
CA ASN A 286 -13.63 4.72 17.79
C ASN A 286 -12.19 4.82 17.31
N ILE A 287 -11.53 5.90 17.74
CA ILE A 287 -10.17 6.20 17.33
C ILE A 287 -9.23 5.08 17.79
N GLN A 288 -8.37 4.59 16.89
CA GLN A 288 -7.26 3.71 17.26
C GLN A 288 -5.98 4.20 16.57
N GLN A 289 -5.06 4.76 17.36
CA GLN A 289 -3.75 5.15 16.84
C GLN A 289 -2.87 3.90 16.62
N LEU A 290 -2.31 3.78 15.43
CA LEU A 290 -1.45 2.68 15.02
C LEU A 290 -0.01 2.92 15.46
N GLN A 291 0.21 2.89 16.78
CA GLN A 291 1.57 2.95 17.33
C GLN A 291 2.39 1.72 16.93
N GLU A 292 3.69 1.89 16.73
CA GLU A 292 4.64 0.80 16.46
C GLU A 292 4.50 -0.38 17.45
N GLN A 293 4.31 -1.58 16.90
CA GLN A 293 4.25 -2.85 17.61
C GLN A 293 4.92 -3.96 16.76
N LEU A 294 6.14 -4.34 17.11
CA LEU A 294 6.92 -5.33 16.35
C LEU A 294 6.43 -6.79 16.54
N LEU A 295 5.82 -7.10 17.68
CA LEU A 295 5.28 -8.43 17.98
C LEU A 295 3.76 -8.40 17.80
N ARG A 296 3.26 -9.02 16.73
CA ARG A 296 1.84 -8.99 16.36
C ARG A 296 1.26 -10.36 16.00
N THR A 297 2.08 -11.37 15.76
CA THR A 297 1.61 -12.70 15.37
C THR A 297 0.91 -13.41 16.54
N GLY A 298 -0.30 -13.91 16.32
CA GLY A 298 -1.04 -14.66 17.33
C GLY A 298 -1.64 -13.77 18.42
N GLU A 299 -1.51 -14.17 19.69
CA GLU A 299 -2.17 -13.48 20.81
C GLU A 299 -1.48 -12.15 21.16
N PHE A 300 -0.22 -11.97 20.74
CA PHE A 300 0.49 -10.68 20.75
C PHE A 300 -0.31 -9.56 20.09
N GLY A 301 -1.02 -9.85 18.98
CA GLY A 301 -1.88 -8.88 18.32
C GLY A 301 -3.03 -8.40 19.22
N ALA A 302 -3.70 -9.33 19.91
CA ALA A 302 -4.78 -8.99 20.83
C ALA A 302 -4.30 -8.14 22.03
N ALA A 303 -3.15 -8.49 22.61
CA ALA A 303 -2.54 -7.70 23.67
C ALA A 303 -2.15 -6.29 23.18
N GLY A 304 -1.59 -6.20 21.98
CA GLY A 304 -1.26 -4.95 21.30
C GLY A 304 -2.47 -4.04 21.07
N ASP A 305 -3.60 -4.60 20.64
CA ASP A 305 -4.84 -3.84 20.42
C ASP A 305 -5.42 -3.30 21.73
N VAL A 306 -5.34 -4.08 22.83
CA VAL A 306 -5.70 -3.59 24.17
C VAL A 306 -4.84 -2.40 24.57
N LYS A 307 -3.52 -2.43 24.28
CA LYS A 307 -2.61 -1.32 24.56
C LYS A 307 -3.00 -0.07 23.76
N ARG A 308 -3.24 -0.20 22.43
CA ARG A 308 -3.70 0.91 21.58
C ARG A 308 -5.02 1.50 22.09
N ARG A 309 -6.00 0.68 22.48
CA ARG A 309 -7.27 1.16 23.06
C ARG A 309 -7.09 1.91 24.38
N ARG A 310 -6.16 1.48 25.24
CA ARG A 310 -5.92 2.15 26.53
C ARG A 310 -5.31 3.55 26.38
N LEU A 311 -4.64 3.84 25.26
CA LEU A 311 -4.09 5.17 24.98
C LEU A 311 -5.18 6.25 25.02
N ASN A 312 -6.37 5.95 24.50
CA ASN A 312 -7.51 6.86 24.50
C ASN A 312 -7.98 7.29 25.90
N ARG A 313 -7.62 6.56 26.97
CA ARG A 313 -7.93 6.96 28.36
C ARG A 313 -7.15 8.17 28.83
N LEU A 314 -6.08 8.53 28.12
CA LEU A 314 -5.29 9.72 28.44
C LEU A 314 -5.95 11.01 27.93
N PHE A 315 -6.98 10.88 27.09
CA PHE A 315 -7.67 11.99 26.48
C PHE A 315 -9.08 12.15 27.06
N THR A 316 -9.64 13.36 26.96
CA THR A 316 -11.04 13.63 27.32
C THR A 316 -11.86 13.81 26.05
N PRO A 317 -12.82 12.91 25.74
CA PRO A 317 -13.66 13.02 24.55
C PRO A 317 -14.79 14.03 24.77
N GLU A 318 -15.10 14.80 23.74
CA GLU A 318 -16.24 15.71 23.68
C GLU A 318 -16.91 15.59 22.30
N VAL A 319 -18.24 15.69 22.25
CA VAL A 319 -18.99 15.78 20.99
C VAL A 319 -19.98 16.93 21.10
N MET A 320 -20.19 17.65 20.00
CA MET A 320 -21.09 18.79 19.93
C MET A 320 -21.87 18.82 18.62
N TRP A 321 -22.96 19.58 18.63
CA TRP A 321 -23.79 19.88 17.47
C TRP A 321 -23.53 21.30 17.01
N ASP A 322 -23.30 21.46 15.71
CA ASP A 322 -23.21 22.73 15.03
C ASP A 322 -24.45 22.92 14.14
N GLU A 323 -25.30 23.87 14.53
CA GLU A 323 -26.55 24.18 13.84
C GLU A 323 -26.33 24.80 12.44
N GLU A 324 -25.27 25.59 12.26
CA GLU A 324 -24.99 26.25 10.97
C GLU A 324 -24.43 25.24 9.97
N ALA A 325 -23.57 24.33 10.44
CA ALA A 325 -22.95 23.31 9.61
C ALA A 325 -23.82 22.05 9.41
N ASN A 326 -24.98 21.94 10.09
CA ASN A 326 -25.76 20.70 10.20
C ASN A 326 -24.88 19.47 10.54
N ALA A 327 -23.95 19.64 11.48
CA ALA A 327 -22.90 18.67 11.73
C ALA A 327 -22.71 18.32 13.22
N LEU A 328 -22.44 17.04 13.49
CA LEU A 328 -21.83 16.58 14.73
C LEU A 328 -20.32 16.71 14.61
N ARG A 329 -19.66 17.25 15.65
CA ARG A 329 -18.19 17.37 15.73
C ARG A 329 -17.69 16.75 17.02
N PHE A 330 -16.76 15.80 16.91
CA PHE A 330 -16.08 15.14 18.02
C PHE A 330 -14.65 15.64 18.16
N HIS A 331 -14.26 15.99 19.37
CA HIS A 331 -12.94 16.44 19.75
C HIS A 331 -12.34 15.54 20.84
N LEU A 332 -11.02 15.34 20.74
CA LEU A 332 -10.27 14.53 21.70
C LEU A 332 -9.25 15.41 22.43
N HIS A 333 -9.62 15.93 23.60
CA HIS A 333 -8.77 16.83 24.39
C HIS A 333 -7.53 16.10 24.92
N PRO A 334 -6.30 16.55 24.62
CA PRO A 334 -5.10 15.97 25.18
C PRO A 334 -4.86 16.35 26.65
N PRO A 335 -4.01 15.61 27.36
CA PRO A 335 -3.53 16.01 28.67
C PRO A 335 -2.65 17.29 28.58
N ALA A 336 -2.49 17.98 29.70
CA ALA A 336 -1.62 19.16 29.75
C ALA A 336 -0.14 18.78 29.53
N GLY A 337 0.61 19.64 28.84
CA GLY A 337 2.06 19.49 28.64
C GLY A 337 2.47 18.51 27.52
N VAL A 338 1.54 18.13 26.63
CA VAL A 338 1.88 17.31 25.45
C VAL A 338 2.83 18.04 24.48
N PRO A 339 3.69 17.30 23.76
CA PRO A 339 4.55 17.87 22.72
C PRO A 339 3.78 18.67 21.66
N ALA A 340 4.46 19.62 21.01
CA ALA A 340 3.95 20.28 19.81
C ALA A 340 3.95 19.31 18.62
N SER A 341 3.04 19.49 17.66
CA SER A 341 2.92 18.60 16.48
C SER A 341 4.14 18.63 15.55
N MET A 342 5.02 19.63 15.67
CA MET A 342 6.30 19.67 14.95
C MET A 342 7.41 18.84 15.63
N ILE A 343 7.15 18.31 16.83
CA ILE A 343 8.10 17.46 17.57
C ILE A 343 7.73 16.00 17.26
N PRO A 344 8.68 15.19 16.76
CA PRO A 344 8.40 13.81 16.42
C PRO A 344 8.02 13.00 17.66
N HIS A 345 6.97 12.18 17.57
CA HIS A 345 6.46 11.41 18.71
C HIS A 345 5.64 10.19 18.29
N ALA A 346 5.74 9.09 19.05
CA ALA A 346 5.00 7.84 18.82
C ALA A 346 3.48 7.91 19.11
N VAL A 347 2.97 9.07 19.48
CA VAL A 347 1.56 9.33 19.83
C VAL A 347 1.17 10.61 19.13
N ASN A 348 0.06 10.57 18.41
CA ASN A 348 -0.63 11.76 17.97
C ASN A 348 -1.38 12.36 19.17
N TRP A 349 -0.80 13.40 19.77
CA TRP A 349 -1.42 14.09 20.89
C TRP A 349 -2.43 15.15 20.47
N LYS A 350 -2.49 15.52 19.19
CA LYS A 350 -3.40 16.57 18.70
C LYS A 350 -4.11 16.08 17.45
N PRO A 351 -4.85 14.96 17.52
CA PRO A 351 -5.57 14.46 16.37
C PRO A 351 -6.58 15.49 15.87
N ASN A 352 -6.86 15.44 14.57
CA ASN A 352 -7.93 16.23 13.98
C ASN A 352 -9.27 15.83 14.60
N ASP A 353 -10.22 16.77 14.57
CA ASP A 353 -11.58 16.53 15.02
C ASP A 353 -12.32 15.73 13.97
N ILE A 354 -13.21 14.85 14.41
CA ILE A 354 -14.02 14.03 13.53
C ILE A 354 -15.38 14.72 13.36
N PHE A 355 -15.96 14.71 12.17
CA PHE A 355 -17.31 15.21 11.94
C PHE A 355 -18.20 14.21 11.18
N LEU A 356 -19.51 14.32 11.42
CA LEU A 356 -20.57 13.77 10.57
C LEU A 356 -21.54 14.91 10.23
N ALA A 357 -21.71 15.19 8.95
CA ALA A 357 -22.58 16.26 8.45
C ALA A 357 -23.67 15.73 7.52
N ASP A 358 -24.86 16.32 7.60
CA ASP A 358 -25.91 16.19 6.59
C ASP A 358 -25.71 17.31 5.54
N LEU A 359 -25.46 16.91 4.30
CA LEU A 359 -25.25 17.80 3.15
C LEU A 359 -26.47 17.86 2.23
N SER A 360 -27.59 17.29 2.65
CA SER A 360 -28.88 17.32 1.97
C SER A 360 -29.94 18.17 2.70
N GLY A 361 -29.68 18.57 3.95
CA GLY A 361 -30.50 19.53 4.68
C GLY A 361 -30.28 19.46 6.20
N THR A 362 -31.26 19.95 6.95
CA THR A 362 -31.25 19.85 8.42
C THR A 362 -31.78 18.49 8.87
N PRO A 363 -31.06 17.74 9.72
CA PRO A 363 -31.51 16.44 10.21
C PRO A 363 -32.65 16.57 11.24
N ASP A 364 -33.54 15.59 11.25
CA ASP A 364 -34.73 15.51 12.12
C ASP A 364 -34.42 14.93 13.51
N GLY A 365 -33.18 14.47 13.73
CA GLY A 365 -32.72 13.96 15.02
C GLY A 365 -31.25 13.60 15.01
N LYS A 366 -30.63 13.60 16.20
CA LYS A 366 -29.21 13.29 16.39
C LYS A 366 -29.00 12.40 17.61
N TYR A 367 -28.10 11.42 17.48
CA TYR A 367 -27.78 10.48 18.57
C TYR A 367 -26.27 10.37 18.73
N THR A 368 -25.81 10.59 19.96
CA THR A 368 -24.37 10.59 20.27
C THR A 368 -23.96 9.64 21.39
N ASP A 369 -24.86 9.23 22.27
CA ASP A 369 -24.56 8.26 23.32
C ASP A 369 -24.57 6.84 22.73
N LYS A 370 -23.38 6.26 22.58
CA LYS A 370 -23.18 4.95 21.96
C LYS A 370 -23.90 3.83 22.72
N ALA A 371 -23.82 3.83 24.05
CA ALA A 371 -24.45 2.79 24.86
C ALA A 371 -25.98 2.91 24.83
N ALA A 372 -26.51 4.14 24.87
CA ALA A 372 -27.95 4.36 24.80
C ALA A 372 -28.53 4.06 23.42
N PHE A 373 -27.80 4.38 22.33
CA PHE A 373 -28.27 4.13 20.97
C PHE A 373 -28.34 2.63 20.67
N PHE A 374 -27.27 1.88 20.95
CA PHE A 374 -27.23 0.45 20.63
C PHE A 374 -27.98 -0.41 21.64
N GLY A 375 -27.86 -0.12 22.94
CA GLY A 375 -28.56 -0.84 24.00
C GLY A 375 -28.37 -2.36 23.93
N GLU A 376 -29.42 -3.11 24.26
CA GLU A 376 -29.37 -4.58 24.22
C GLU A 376 -29.53 -5.12 22.79
N GLY A 377 -30.22 -4.39 21.92
CA GLY A 377 -30.45 -4.79 20.53
C GLY A 377 -29.22 -4.70 19.62
N GLY A 378 -28.15 -4.02 20.05
CA GLY A 378 -26.88 -3.96 19.33
C GLY A 378 -27.02 -3.35 17.93
N ALA A 379 -26.13 -3.72 17.01
CA ALA A 379 -26.15 -3.21 15.63
C ALA A 379 -27.25 -3.83 14.74
N GLU A 380 -27.89 -4.91 15.16
CA GLU A 380 -28.97 -5.54 14.37
C GLU A 380 -30.29 -4.80 14.57
N ASN A 381 -30.58 -4.37 15.81
CA ASN A 381 -31.81 -3.64 16.13
C ASN A 381 -31.59 -2.64 17.28
N PRO A 382 -30.88 -1.52 17.05
CA PRO A 382 -30.52 -0.58 18.11
C PRO A 382 -31.73 -0.05 18.91
N ASP A 383 -31.63 -0.08 20.25
CA ASP A 383 -32.67 0.41 21.16
C ASP A 383 -33.08 1.87 20.89
N GLY A 384 -32.13 2.71 20.49
CA GLY A 384 -32.31 4.13 20.20
C GLY A 384 -33.25 4.41 19.02
N LEU A 385 -33.46 3.43 18.13
CA LEU A 385 -34.42 3.54 17.02
C LEU A 385 -35.88 3.44 17.49
N HIS A 386 -36.09 2.90 18.70
CA HIS A 386 -37.41 2.72 19.32
C HIS A 386 -37.66 3.74 20.43
N LYS A 387 -36.60 4.14 21.13
CA LYS A 387 -36.64 5.09 22.24
C LYS A 387 -36.32 6.50 21.73
N TRP A 388 -37.36 7.23 21.32
CA TRP A 388 -37.19 8.60 20.83
C TRP A 388 -36.70 9.54 21.94
N SER A 389 -35.52 10.13 21.74
CA SER A 389 -34.97 11.16 22.64
C SER A 389 -33.96 12.04 21.90
N ASP A 390 -34.42 13.10 21.24
CA ASP A 390 -33.56 14.16 20.65
C ASP A 390 -33.00 15.13 21.72
N THR A 391 -32.92 14.67 22.98
CA THR A 391 -32.45 15.50 24.10
C THR A 391 -30.99 15.89 23.94
N GLU A 392 -30.62 17.03 24.52
CA GLU A 392 -29.27 17.61 24.56
C GLU A 392 -28.15 16.57 24.61
N ILE A 393 -27.10 16.82 23.84
CA ILE A 393 -25.87 16.01 23.82
C ILE A 393 -25.38 15.83 25.25
N ARG A 394 -25.38 14.57 25.72
CA ARG A 394 -25.01 14.24 27.09
C ARG A 394 -23.52 14.03 27.20
N PHE A 395 -22.90 14.62 28.21
CA PHE A 395 -21.57 14.23 28.61
C PHE A 395 -21.61 12.82 29.22
N VAL A 396 -20.79 11.89 28.69
CA VAL A 396 -20.75 10.49 29.15
C VAL A 396 -19.42 10.24 29.89
N PRO A 397 -19.42 10.23 31.24
CA PRO A 397 -18.18 10.24 32.03
C PRO A 397 -17.44 8.89 32.15
N SER A 398 -17.94 7.78 31.60
CA SER A 398 -17.59 6.44 32.13
C SER A 398 -17.04 5.37 31.17
N THR A 399 -16.72 5.66 29.89
CA THR A 399 -16.14 4.66 28.97
C THR A 399 -15.04 5.22 28.05
N ILE A 400 -14.24 4.32 27.44
CA ILE A 400 -13.25 4.68 26.41
C ILE A 400 -14.04 4.91 25.11
N MET A 401 -13.95 6.10 24.52
CA MET A 401 -14.68 6.49 23.29
C MET A 401 -16.20 6.26 23.40
N PRO A 402 -16.91 7.03 24.26
CA PRO A 402 -18.32 6.81 24.60
C PRO A 402 -19.30 7.22 23.51
N TYR A 403 -18.86 7.91 22.46
CA TYR A 403 -19.75 8.55 21.50
C TYR A 403 -19.85 7.79 20.18
N CYS A 404 -21.03 7.82 19.58
CA CYS A 404 -21.28 7.55 18.16
C CYS A 404 -21.75 8.84 17.47
N MET A 405 -21.89 8.82 16.15
CA MET A 405 -22.56 9.89 15.40
C MET A 405 -23.67 9.27 14.55
N VAL A 406 -24.91 9.67 14.83
CA VAL A 406 -26.08 9.27 14.05
C VAL A 406 -26.91 10.49 13.72
N LEU A 407 -27.25 10.67 12.43
CA LEU A 407 -28.19 11.68 11.96
C LEU A 407 -29.42 11.00 11.38
N ARG A 408 -30.61 11.47 11.75
CA ARG A 408 -31.90 10.93 11.28
C ARG A 408 -32.54 11.86 10.25
N ARG A 409 -33.11 11.28 9.20
CA ARG A 409 -33.98 11.94 8.23
C ARG A 409 -35.33 11.25 8.15
N GLU A 410 -36.40 12.02 8.31
CA GLU A 410 -37.75 11.60 7.98
C GLU A 410 -38.04 12.03 6.53
N VAL A 411 -38.35 11.05 5.69
CA VAL A 411 -38.50 11.25 4.25
C VAL A 411 -39.82 10.68 3.80
N THR A 412 -40.65 11.49 3.15
CA THR A 412 -41.85 11.02 2.45
C THR A 412 -41.52 10.82 0.97
N ILE A 413 -41.74 9.61 0.47
CA ILE A 413 -41.37 9.19 -0.88
C ILE A 413 -42.65 8.75 -1.61
N PRO A 414 -43.08 9.44 -2.67
CA PRO A 414 -44.24 9.03 -3.45
C PRO A 414 -44.05 7.64 -4.09
N ALA A 415 -45.16 6.98 -4.45
CA ALA A 415 -45.13 5.69 -5.14
C ALA A 415 -44.26 5.73 -6.41
N GLY A 416 -43.29 4.81 -6.52
CA GLY A 416 -42.37 4.71 -7.65
C GLY A 416 -41.22 5.74 -7.68
N GLU A 417 -41.19 6.70 -6.76
CA GLU A 417 -40.18 7.77 -6.73
C GLU A 417 -38.95 7.39 -5.91
N THR A 418 -37.86 8.13 -6.13
CA THR A 418 -36.60 7.99 -5.37
C THR A 418 -36.22 9.31 -4.71
N GLN A 419 -35.90 9.27 -3.42
CA GLN A 419 -35.26 10.39 -2.71
C GLN A 419 -33.77 10.13 -2.54
N GLN A 420 -32.95 11.13 -2.88
CA GLN A 420 -31.53 11.16 -2.57
C GLN A 420 -31.25 11.95 -1.28
N LEU A 421 -30.35 11.42 -0.45
CA LEU A 421 -29.73 12.09 0.70
C LEU A 421 -28.21 12.05 0.53
N ARG A 422 -27.51 13.01 1.13
CA ARG A 422 -26.05 13.05 1.14
C ARG A 422 -25.51 13.39 2.52
N PHE A 423 -24.51 12.62 2.94
CA PHE A 423 -23.77 12.85 4.18
C PHE A 423 -22.28 12.93 3.92
N ALA A 424 -21.55 13.53 4.86
CA ALA A 424 -20.08 13.54 4.86
C ALA A 424 -19.53 13.12 6.21
N TYR A 425 -18.53 12.24 6.21
CA TYR A 425 -17.81 11.82 7.40
C TYR A 425 -16.31 11.96 7.17
N GLY A 426 -15.62 12.64 8.09
CA GLY A 426 -14.22 12.98 7.88
C GLY A 426 -13.62 13.73 9.05
N THR A 427 -12.58 14.52 8.78
CA THR A 427 -11.92 15.32 9.80
C THR A 427 -11.76 16.79 9.45
N VAL A 428 -11.64 17.60 10.48
CA VAL A 428 -11.25 19.01 10.40
C VAL A 428 -10.12 19.29 11.38
N PRO A 429 -9.19 20.21 11.06
CA PRO A 429 -8.15 20.61 12.01
C PRO A 429 -8.78 21.10 13.31
N SER A 430 -8.24 20.66 14.45
CA SER A 430 -8.83 20.94 15.77
C SER A 430 -8.83 22.43 16.17
N GLN A 431 -8.17 23.30 15.40
CA GLN A 431 -7.99 24.76 15.57
C GLN A 431 -8.56 25.33 16.88
N ASN A 432 -7.83 25.17 17.99
CA ASN A 432 -8.09 25.95 19.20
C ASN A 432 -6.78 26.24 19.96
N PRO A 433 -6.44 27.52 20.21
CA PRO A 433 -5.35 27.87 21.11
C PRO A 433 -5.76 27.54 22.54
N PHE A 434 -5.14 26.51 23.13
CA PHE A 434 -5.31 26.18 24.54
C PHE A 434 -4.89 27.37 25.41
N ARG A 435 -5.84 28.00 26.12
CA ARG A 435 -5.53 28.91 27.24
C ARG A 435 -5.50 28.09 28.53
N ILE A 436 -4.31 27.96 29.11
CA ILE A 436 -4.12 27.41 30.46
C ILE A 436 -4.90 28.29 31.45
N GLY A 437 -5.82 27.70 32.24
CA GLY A 437 -6.39 28.33 33.42
C GLY A 437 -7.83 28.87 33.34
N ALA A 438 -8.60 28.56 32.30
CA ALA A 438 -10.04 28.85 32.31
C ALA A 438 -10.83 27.72 33.01
N SER A 439 -11.70 28.08 33.94
CA SER A 439 -12.70 27.17 34.51
C SER A 439 -13.60 26.58 33.40
N HIS A 440 -14.21 25.42 33.66
CA HIS A 440 -15.19 24.72 32.79
C HIS A 440 -16.43 25.57 32.39
N SER A 441 -16.42 26.88 32.60
CA SER A 441 -17.54 27.80 32.42
C SER A 441 -17.34 28.83 31.30
N SER A 442 -16.24 28.77 30.53
CA SER A 442 -16.07 29.57 29.31
C SER A 442 -15.81 28.69 28.09
N HIS A 443 -16.75 27.79 27.80
CA HIS A 443 -16.82 27.08 26.53
C HIS A 443 -17.14 28.12 25.43
N ARG A 444 -16.13 28.65 24.73
CA ARG A 444 -16.39 29.09 23.35
C ARG A 444 -16.86 27.84 22.61
N ARG A 445 -18.15 27.80 22.22
CA ARG A 445 -18.74 26.75 21.37
C ARG A 445 -17.71 26.40 20.28
N MET A 446 -17.19 25.16 20.23
CA MET A 446 -16.39 24.77 19.06
C MET A 446 -17.39 24.61 17.91
N MET A 447 -17.38 25.56 17.00
CA MET A 447 -18.13 25.52 15.74
C MET A 447 -17.19 25.00 14.66
N MET A 448 -17.71 24.39 13.61
CA MET A 448 -16.96 24.00 12.43
C MET A 448 -16.13 25.19 11.91
N PRO A 449 -14.91 24.96 11.42
CA PRO A 449 -14.09 26.03 10.87
C PRO A 449 -14.85 26.77 9.76
N LYS A 450 -14.73 28.09 9.73
CA LYS A 450 -15.40 28.94 8.73
C LYS A 450 -15.09 28.47 7.30
N ASP A 451 -13.83 28.15 7.03
CA ASP A 451 -13.39 27.66 5.72
C ASP A 451 -13.97 26.28 5.36
N TRP A 452 -14.37 25.48 6.37
CA TRP A 452 -15.10 24.24 6.12
C TRP A 452 -16.55 24.53 5.70
N VAL A 453 -17.24 25.45 6.37
CA VAL A 453 -18.62 25.86 6.04
C VAL A 453 -18.66 26.53 4.66
N GLU A 454 -17.84 27.56 4.45
CA GLU A 454 -17.82 28.33 3.20
C GLU A 454 -17.16 27.56 2.04
N GLY A 455 -16.32 26.57 2.34
CA GLY A 455 -15.58 25.79 1.35
C GLY A 455 -16.14 24.39 1.13
N PHE A 456 -15.94 23.49 2.10
CA PHE A 456 -16.31 22.07 1.97
C PHE A 456 -17.82 21.85 1.88
N GLN A 457 -18.58 22.41 2.82
CA GLN A 457 -20.04 22.20 2.87
C GLN A 457 -20.72 22.70 1.59
N GLN A 458 -20.40 23.93 1.17
CA GLN A 458 -20.95 24.50 -0.07
C GLN A 458 -20.54 23.70 -1.32
N ARG A 459 -19.27 23.25 -1.39
CA ARG A 459 -18.77 22.47 -2.53
C ARG A 459 -19.46 21.13 -2.71
N TYR A 460 -19.89 20.48 -1.61
CA TYR A 460 -20.43 19.12 -1.65
C TYR A 460 -21.92 19.03 -1.26
N HIS A 461 -22.57 20.16 -0.95
CA HIS A 461 -24.02 20.21 -0.73
C HIS A 461 -24.77 19.60 -1.90
N LEU A 462 -25.78 18.77 -1.61
CA LEU A 462 -26.48 17.97 -2.61
C LEU A 462 -27.09 18.83 -3.73
N ASP A 463 -27.75 19.94 -3.37
CA ASP A 463 -28.35 20.86 -4.35
C ASP A 463 -27.32 21.59 -5.24
N LEU A 464 -26.09 21.76 -4.76
CA LEU A 464 -25.04 22.51 -5.46
C LEU A 464 -24.11 21.60 -6.28
N ALA A 465 -23.95 20.34 -5.86
CA ALA A 465 -23.09 19.36 -6.51
C ALA A 465 -23.78 17.98 -6.64
N PRO A 466 -24.95 17.88 -7.27
CA PRO A 466 -25.67 16.62 -7.40
C PRO A 466 -24.84 15.53 -8.10
N ASP A 467 -23.90 15.94 -8.96
CA ASP A 467 -23.00 15.14 -9.78
C ASP A 467 -21.66 14.78 -9.10
N ALA A 468 -21.50 14.98 -7.79
CA ALA A 468 -20.22 14.74 -7.09
C ALA A 468 -19.68 13.31 -7.25
N PHE A 469 -20.55 12.29 -7.31
CA PHE A 469 -20.15 10.90 -7.59
C PHE A 469 -19.58 10.75 -9.00
N THR A 470 -20.27 11.28 -10.01
CA THR A 470 -19.80 11.25 -11.41
C THR A 470 -18.46 11.97 -11.55
N LYS A 471 -18.28 13.13 -10.90
CA LYS A 471 -16.99 13.84 -10.87
C LYS A 471 -15.87 13.03 -10.24
N MET A 472 -16.17 12.19 -9.24
CA MET A 472 -15.19 11.27 -8.67
C MET A 472 -14.81 10.17 -9.66
N CYS A 473 -15.78 9.61 -10.40
CA CYS A 473 -15.49 8.64 -11.46
C CYS A 473 -14.68 9.26 -12.61
N ASP A 474 -15.02 10.47 -13.05
CA ASP A 474 -14.29 11.17 -14.12
C ASP A 474 -12.85 11.51 -13.69
N HIS A 475 -12.66 11.89 -12.43
CA HIS A 475 -11.31 12.05 -11.87
C HIS A 475 -10.46 10.78 -12.00
N TRP A 476 -11.03 9.61 -11.70
CA TRP A 476 -10.30 8.35 -11.87
C TRP A 476 -10.06 8.02 -13.34
N LYS A 477 -11.02 8.30 -14.24
CA LYS A 477 -10.81 8.14 -15.70
C LYS A 477 -9.61 8.96 -16.18
N ASP A 478 -9.38 10.13 -15.61
CA ASP A 478 -8.25 10.99 -16.00
C ASP A 478 -6.93 10.59 -15.34
N ARG A 479 -6.96 9.98 -14.15
CA ARG A 479 -5.75 9.69 -13.35
C ARG A 479 -5.18 8.28 -13.54
N VAL A 480 -5.99 7.29 -13.91
CA VAL A 480 -5.49 5.92 -14.06
C VAL A 480 -4.68 5.75 -15.36
N SER A 481 -3.87 4.70 -15.39
CA SER A 481 -3.13 4.30 -16.58
C SER A 481 -3.91 3.30 -17.41
N TYR A 482 -3.84 3.41 -18.73
CA TYR A 482 -4.51 2.52 -19.66
C TYR A 482 -3.49 1.77 -20.50
N PHE A 483 -3.71 0.48 -20.69
CA PHE A 483 -2.90 -0.35 -21.55
C PHE A 483 -3.82 -1.32 -22.29
N SER A 484 -3.67 -1.45 -23.60
CA SER A 484 -4.52 -2.33 -24.39
C SER A 484 -3.71 -3.09 -25.43
N THR A 485 -3.95 -4.40 -25.48
CA THR A 485 -3.67 -5.26 -26.62
C THR A 485 -5.00 -5.77 -27.15
N ALA A 486 -5.04 -6.18 -28.42
CA ALA A 486 -6.33 -6.41 -29.09
C ALA A 486 -7.15 -7.62 -28.61
N ASP A 487 -6.63 -8.43 -27.70
CA ASP A 487 -7.19 -9.72 -27.28
C ASP A 487 -7.08 -10.00 -25.77
N MET A 488 -6.69 -9.00 -24.97
CA MET A 488 -6.50 -9.15 -23.52
C MET A 488 -7.25 -8.09 -22.71
N PRO A 489 -8.60 -8.09 -22.75
CA PRO A 489 -9.39 -7.09 -22.03
C PRO A 489 -9.23 -7.16 -20.49
N TYR A 490 -8.87 -8.34 -19.96
CA TYR A 490 -8.56 -8.50 -18.53
C TYR A 490 -7.33 -7.68 -18.12
N LEU A 491 -6.34 -7.57 -19.02
CA LEU A 491 -5.11 -6.84 -18.77
C LEU A 491 -5.38 -5.33 -18.84
N GLN A 492 -6.20 -4.88 -19.78
CA GLN A 492 -6.65 -3.48 -19.85
C GLN A 492 -7.30 -3.05 -18.54
N ARG A 493 -8.28 -3.83 -18.06
CA ARG A 493 -8.93 -3.64 -16.76
C ARG A 493 -7.91 -3.58 -15.61
N GLU A 494 -7.01 -4.54 -15.57
CA GLU A 494 -6.08 -4.74 -14.46
C GLU A 494 -5.04 -3.62 -14.34
N ILE A 495 -4.53 -3.08 -15.46
CA ILE A 495 -3.57 -1.96 -15.42
C ILE A 495 -4.22 -0.69 -14.85
N ALA A 496 -5.44 -0.37 -15.28
CA ALA A 496 -6.17 0.76 -14.71
C ALA A 496 -6.47 0.55 -13.21
N TRP A 497 -6.81 -0.68 -12.82
CA TRP A 497 -7.05 -1.04 -11.42
C TRP A 497 -5.80 -0.95 -10.54
N HIS A 498 -4.62 -1.34 -11.04
CA HIS A 498 -3.37 -1.17 -10.30
C HIS A 498 -3.01 0.30 -10.12
N ALA A 499 -3.16 1.14 -11.15
CA ALA A 499 -2.94 2.59 -11.03
C ALA A 499 -3.89 3.20 -9.99
N TYR A 500 -5.18 2.82 -10.03
CA TYR A 500 -6.17 3.24 -9.06
C TYR A 500 -5.80 2.84 -7.61
N TYR A 501 -5.46 1.57 -7.36
CA TYR A 501 -5.12 1.11 -6.00
C TYR A 501 -3.90 1.81 -5.42
N MET A 502 -2.90 2.04 -6.27
CA MET A 502 -1.70 2.75 -5.88
C MET A 502 -2.03 4.21 -5.51
N LEU A 503 -2.67 4.95 -6.42
CA LEU A 503 -2.97 6.37 -6.20
C LEU A 503 -3.98 6.62 -5.09
N SER A 504 -5.01 5.76 -4.95
CA SER A 504 -6.02 5.90 -3.88
C SER A 504 -5.51 5.52 -2.48
N SER A 505 -4.32 4.94 -2.37
CA SER A 505 -3.68 4.67 -1.09
C SER A 505 -2.88 5.86 -0.55
N THR A 506 -2.77 6.94 -1.33
CA THR A 506 -2.00 8.13 -0.97
C THR A 506 -2.51 8.72 0.34
N MET A 507 -1.58 9.03 1.22
CA MET A 507 -1.85 9.69 2.50
C MET A 507 -0.93 10.88 2.67
N THR A 508 -1.32 11.84 3.51
CA THR A 508 -0.48 13.02 3.79
C THR A 508 0.18 12.90 5.16
N SER A 509 1.48 13.18 5.24
CA SER A 509 2.20 13.39 6.50
C SER A 509 2.47 14.87 6.73
N SER A 510 1.86 15.45 7.75
CA SER A 510 2.05 16.87 8.10
C SER A 510 3.44 17.14 8.69
N PHE A 511 4.08 16.14 9.30
CA PHE A 511 5.44 16.29 9.84
C PHE A 511 6.47 16.40 8.72
N PHE A 512 6.35 15.52 7.72
CA PHE A 512 7.27 15.51 6.58
C PHE A 512 6.84 16.48 5.46
N ASP A 513 5.67 17.10 5.57
CA ASP A 513 5.12 18.01 4.56
C ASP A 513 5.14 17.38 3.16
N SER A 514 4.57 16.17 3.06
CA SER A 514 4.54 15.41 1.81
C SER A 514 3.39 14.41 1.81
N ARG A 515 2.88 14.13 0.61
CA ARG A 515 2.09 12.93 0.35
C ARG A 515 2.99 11.72 0.21
N VAL A 516 2.48 10.56 0.60
CA VAL A 516 3.18 9.27 0.57
C VAL A 516 2.24 8.19 0.09
N VAL A 517 2.72 7.36 -0.84
CA VAL A 517 2.13 6.06 -1.13
C VAL A 517 2.75 5.06 -0.13
N PRO A 518 1.99 4.57 0.85
CA PRO A 518 2.54 3.71 1.91
C PRO A 518 2.92 2.34 1.36
N GLN A 519 3.76 1.58 2.08
CA GLN A 519 3.95 0.17 1.76
C GLN A 519 2.66 -0.62 2.04
N GLY A 520 1.94 -0.25 3.10
CA GLY A 520 0.60 -0.72 3.41
C GLY A 520 0.57 -2.10 4.07
N SER A 521 -0.53 -2.83 3.86
CA SER A 521 -0.78 -4.19 4.37
C SER A 521 -0.46 -4.36 5.87
N ALA A 522 0.04 -5.51 6.31
CA ALA A 522 0.31 -5.79 7.72
C ALA A 522 1.41 -4.90 8.31
N TYR A 523 2.32 -4.32 7.51
CA TYR A 523 3.30 -3.36 8.01
C TYR A 523 2.59 -2.13 8.57
N LEU A 524 1.75 -1.50 7.75
CA LEU A 524 1.03 -0.32 8.19
C LEU A 524 -0.13 -0.65 9.13
N PHE A 525 -1.10 -1.44 8.67
CA PHE A 525 -2.39 -1.63 9.37
C PHE A 525 -2.28 -2.52 10.61
N ILE A 526 -1.21 -3.31 10.75
CA ILE A 526 -0.99 -4.18 11.91
C ILE A 526 0.19 -3.68 12.75
N HIS A 527 1.40 -3.53 12.20
CA HIS A 527 2.56 -3.07 12.97
C HIS A 527 2.49 -1.58 13.35
N GLY A 528 1.83 -0.74 12.54
CA GLY A 528 1.82 0.71 12.74
C GLY A 528 3.15 1.35 12.34
N ILE A 529 3.78 0.79 11.32
CA ILE A 529 5.08 1.19 10.78
C ILE A 529 4.91 1.31 9.27
N ASP A 530 5.54 2.32 8.68
CA ASP A 530 5.57 2.47 7.24
C ASP A 530 7.00 2.72 6.76
N GLY A 531 7.35 2.07 5.66
CA GLY A 531 8.71 1.85 5.19
C GLY A 531 8.77 0.57 4.35
N ALA A 532 9.92 0.17 3.81
CA ALA A 532 11.17 0.91 3.87
C ALA A 532 11.32 1.88 2.68
N PRO A 533 12.16 2.92 2.76
CA PRO A 533 12.44 3.82 1.63
C PRO A 533 12.82 3.15 0.32
N ARG A 534 13.31 1.90 0.35
CA ARG A 534 13.53 1.08 -0.84
C ARG A 534 12.22 0.74 -1.58
N ASP A 535 11.14 0.45 -0.86
CA ASP A 535 9.82 0.22 -1.44
C ASP A 535 9.29 1.53 -2.03
N PHE A 536 9.45 2.65 -1.31
CA PHE A 536 9.08 3.98 -1.83
C PHE A 536 9.84 4.32 -3.11
N ALA A 537 11.15 4.03 -3.17
CA ALA A 537 11.95 4.19 -4.38
C ALA A 537 11.42 3.34 -5.54
N LEU A 538 11.04 2.08 -5.30
CA LEU A 538 10.40 1.24 -6.32
C LEU A 538 9.05 1.82 -6.79
N TYR A 539 8.28 2.43 -5.90
CA TYR A 539 7.02 3.09 -6.24
C TYR A 539 7.26 4.32 -7.10
N ILE A 540 8.27 5.11 -6.77
CA ILE A 540 8.69 6.28 -7.54
C ILE A 540 8.99 5.91 -9.00
N MET A 541 9.63 4.76 -9.25
CA MET A 541 9.93 4.31 -10.63
C MET A 541 8.66 4.22 -11.52
N ALA A 542 7.53 3.79 -10.96
CA ALA A 542 6.25 3.78 -11.67
C ALA A 542 5.59 5.18 -11.68
N LEU A 543 5.64 5.88 -10.55
CA LEU A 543 5.06 7.24 -10.42
C LEU A 543 5.70 8.25 -11.36
N CYS A 544 6.96 8.09 -11.75
CA CYS A 544 7.59 8.91 -12.78
C CYS A 544 6.78 8.98 -14.08
N PHE A 545 5.95 7.98 -14.38
CA PHE A 545 5.09 7.98 -15.58
C PHE A 545 3.60 8.23 -15.27
N ILE A 546 3.19 7.99 -14.02
CA ILE A 546 1.78 8.00 -13.60
C ILE A 546 1.41 9.31 -12.90
N ASP A 547 2.26 9.78 -11.99
CA ASP A 547 2.05 11.02 -11.23
C ASP A 547 3.43 11.59 -10.84
N PRO A 548 4.14 12.25 -11.79
CA PRO A 548 5.46 12.82 -11.53
C PRO A 548 5.50 13.78 -10.33
N PRO A 549 4.50 14.66 -10.10
CA PRO A 549 4.44 15.46 -8.88
C PRO A 549 4.45 14.64 -7.60
N LEU A 550 3.69 13.54 -7.53
CA LEU A 550 3.72 12.64 -6.37
C LEU A 550 5.06 11.89 -6.25
N ALA A 551 5.67 11.49 -7.36
CA ALA A 551 7.02 10.89 -7.37
C ALA A 551 8.06 11.84 -6.75
N ARG A 552 8.00 13.12 -7.12
CA ARG A 552 8.84 14.19 -6.57
C ARG A 552 8.61 14.40 -5.07
N GLU A 553 7.35 14.44 -4.64
CA GLU A 553 7.01 14.52 -3.21
C GLU A 553 7.55 13.32 -2.42
N MET A 554 7.48 12.11 -2.96
CA MET A 554 8.04 10.92 -2.32
C MET A 554 9.59 10.93 -2.29
N LEU A 555 10.27 11.49 -3.29
CA LEU A 555 11.71 11.74 -3.21
C LEU A 555 12.04 12.72 -2.07
N CYS A 556 11.28 13.81 -1.96
CA CYS A 556 11.41 14.74 -0.84
C CYS A 556 11.14 14.06 0.51
N PHE A 557 10.17 13.14 0.56
CA PHE A 557 9.88 12.36 1.75
C PHE A 557 11.09 11.52 2.18
N ILE A 558 11.72 10.77 1.25
CA ILE A 558 12.94 10.00 1.53
C ILE A 558 14.06 10.92 2.03
N MET A 559 14.31 12.05 1.36
CA MET A 559 15.31 13.05 1.78
C MET A 559 15.05 13.60 3.19
N ARG A 560 13.78 13.81 3.55
CA ARG A 560 13.39 14.24 4.91
C ARG A 560 13.46 13.15 5.97
N MET A 561 13.58 11.88 5.56
CA MET A 561 13.92 10.76 6.45
C MET A 561 15.43 10.59 6.63
N THR A 562 16.26 11.34 5.90
CA THR A 562 17.72 11.30 6.01
C THR A 562 18.20 12.10 7.22
N SER A 563 19.00 11.47 8.08
CA SER A 563 19.63 12.14 9.22
C SER A 563 20.62 13.20 8.75
N GLY A 564 20.45 14.45 9.19
CA GLY A 564 21.44 15.52 8.93
C GLY A 564 22.82 15.26 9.55
N ASP A 565 22.89 14.54 10.68
CA ASP A 565 24.15 14.21 11.37
C ASP A 565 24.95 13.07 10.70
N SER A 566 24.30 11.95 10.40
CA SER A 566 24.96 10.73 9.90
C SER A 566 24.92 10.57 8.38
N GLY A 567 24.03 11.30 7.69
CA GLY A 567 23.73 11.08 6.28
C GLY A 567 22.91 9.81 5.99
N GLN A 568 22.57 9.03 7.02
CA GLN A 568 21.84 7.78 6.85
C GLN A 568 20.35 8.02 6.64
N ILE A 569 19.77 7.35 5.64
CA ILE A 569 18.32 7.23 5.46
C ILE A 569 17.75 6.26 6.51
N ALA A 570 16.71 6.66 7.24
CA ALA A 570 16.08 5.77 8.20
C ALA A 570 15.27 4.65 7.54
N TYR A 571 15.23 3.48 8.17
CA TYR A 571 14.52 2.32 7.64
C TYR A 571 13.00 2.49 7.59
N CYS A 572 12.39 3.13 8.58
CA CYS A 572 10.94 3.33 8.61
C CYS A 572 10.56 4.51 9.52
N TYR A 573 9.27 4.81 9.58
CA TYR A 573 8.70 5.76 10.53
C TYR A 573 7.39 5.26 11.16
N THR A 574 7.03 5.86 12.29
CA THR A 574 5.79 5.60 13.03
C THR A 574 5.28 6.87 13.70
N GLY A 575 4.00 6.87 14.07
CA GLY A 575 3.36 8.00 14.76
C GLY A 575 3.54 9.31 13.99
N ASN A 576 3.70 10.40 14.73
CA ASN A 576 3.95 11.70 14.15
C ASN A 576 5.44 11.86 13.86
N GLY A 577 5.89 11.42 12.68
CA GLY A 577 7.24 11.67 12.18
C GLY A 577 8.38 11.01 12.95
N LEU A 578 8.12 10.02 13.82
CA LEU A 578 9.19 9.36 14.57
C LEU A 578 9.87 8.30 13.71
N LEU A 579 11.14 8.50 13.38
CA LEU A 579 11.94 7.49 12.67
C LEU A 579 12.28 6.29 13.57
N SER A 580 12.35 5.10 12.98
CA SER A 580 12.67 3.84 13.65
C SER A 580 13.49 2.92 12.73
N GLY A 581 14.33 2.08 13.35
CA GLY A 581 15.07 1.00 12.69
C GLY A 581 14.56 -0.41 13.07
N THR A 582 13.35 -0.50 13.64
CA THR A 582 12.67 -1.76 14.05
C THR A 582 13.50 -2.75 14.88
N VAL A 583 14.52 -2.25 15.58
CA VAL A 583 15.55 -3.01 16.34
C VAL A 583 16.51 -3.84 15.47
N ILE A 584 16.09 -4.36 14.31
CA ILE A 584 16.89 -5.27 13.47
C ILE A 584 17.51 -4.62 12.23
N HIS A 585 17.04 -3.44 11.80
CA HIS A 585 17.56 -2.68 10.66
C HIS A 585 17.90 -1.26 11.08
N GLN A 586 18.90 -1.14 11.95
CA GLN A 586 19.40 0.16 12.40
C GLN A 586 20.29 0.81 11.33
N HIS A 587 20.99 0.02 10.51
CA HIS A 587 21.96 0.48 9.51
C HIS A 587 21.85 -0.31 8.18
N PRO A 588 20.68 -0.33 7.52
CA PRO A 588 20.51 -1.02 6.25
C PRO A 588 21.46 -0.46 5.19
N SER A 589 22.09 -1.34 4.42
CA SER A 589 23.18 -1.01 3.50
C SER A 589 22.73 -0.62 2.08
N ASP A 590 21.45 -0.76 1.77
CA ASP A 590 20.90 -0.66 0.40
C ASP A 590 20.09 0.62 0.14
N LEU A 591 19.65 1.34 1.18
CA LEU A 591 18.70 2.46 1.01
C LEU A 591 19.23 3.59 0.13
N ASP A 592 20.53 3.90 0.20
CA ASP A 592 21.15 4.91 -0.66
C ASP A 592 21.07 4.52 -2.14
N LEU A 593 21.30 3.24 -2.46
CA LEU A 593 21.21 2.74 -3.84
C LEU A 593 19.81 2.93 -4.40
N PHE A 594 18.78 2.58 -3.64
CA PHE A 594 17.39 2.74 -4.06
C PHE A 594 17.01 4.22 -4.22
N PHE A 595 17.39 5.09 -3.30
CA PHE A 595 17.18 6.53 -3.43
C PHE A 595 17.85 7.10 -4.68
N LEU A 596 19.13 6.80 -4.89
CA LEU A 596 19.90 7.30 -6.04
C LEU A 596 19.34 6.76 -7.37
N MET A 597 18.85 5.52 -7.40
CA MET A 597 18.16 4.96 -8.57
C MET A 597 16.87 5.71 -8.89
N ALA A 598 16.01 5.92 -7.89
CA ALA A 598 14.74 6.62 -8.08
C ALA A 598 14.94 8.08 -8.49
N MET A 599 15.91 8.78 -7.88
CA MET A 599 16.29 10.15 -8.26
C MET A 599 16.80 10.20 -9.71
N THR A 600 17.63 9.23 -10.11
CA THR A 600 18.17 9.17 -11.48
C THR A 600 17.06 8.95 -12.51
N GLU A 601 16.13 8.01 -12.24
CA GLU A 601 14.98 7.78 -13.12
C GLU A 601 14.09 9.02 -13.19
N TYR A 602 13.77 9.65 -12.06
CA TYR A 602 12.91 10.83 -12.02
C TYR A 602 13.44 11.96 -12.89
N ILE A 603 14.70 12.37 -12.70
CA ILE A 603 15.28 13.48 -13.48
C ILE A 603 15.38 13.11 -14.96
N ALA A 604 15.78 11.87 -15.28
CA ALA A 604 15.91 11.43 -16.67
C ALA A 604 14.56 11.36 -17.40
N VAL A 605 13.49 10.95 -16.71
CA VAL A 605 12.17 10.74 -17.32
C VAL A 605 11.36 12.04 -17.41
N THR A 606 11.51 12.94 -16.44
CA THR A 606 10.70 14.18 -16.35
C THR A 606 11.41 15.41 -16.91
N GLY A 607 12.74 15.38 -16.99
CA GLY A 607 13.54 16.55 -17.36
C GLY A 607 13.54 17.66 -16.31
N ASP A 608 13.12 17.38 -15.06
CA ASP A 608 13.02 18.34 -13.96
C ASP A 608 14.38 18.69 -13.35
N SER A 609 15.28 19.25 -14.17
CA SER A 609 16.65 19.59 -13.75
C SER A 609 16.71 20.65 -12.65
N GLU A 610 15.71 21.54 -12.54
CA GLU A 610 15.66 22.57 -11.50
C GLU A 610 15.50 21.97 -10.11
N PHE A 611 14.83 20.81 -10.00
CA PHE A 611 14.67 20.11 -8.72
C PHE A 611 15.99 19.77 -8.04
N LEU A 612 17.08 19.52 -8.81
CA LEU A 612 18.42 19.26 -8.25
C LEU A 612 18.92 20.40 -7.36
N LEU A 613 18.45 21.63 -7.58
CA LEU A 613 18.90 22.83 -6.89
C LEU A 613 18.00 23.22 -5.72
N GLU A 614 16.87 22.52 -5.53
CA GLU A 614 15.90 22.90 -4.52
C GLU A 614 16.29 22.49 -3.10
N ASP A 615 15.92 23.35 -2.16
CA ASP A 615 16.16 23.15 -0.73
C ASP A 615 15.18 22.15 -0.13
N VAL A 616 15.68 20.98 0.29
CA VAL A 616 14.90 19.96 1.01
C VAL A 616 15.52 19.71 2.38
N PRO A 617 14.77 19.88 3.49
CA PRO A 617 15.34 19.71 4.82
C PRO A 617 15.66 18.25 5.13
N PHE A 618 16.74 18.02 5.89
CA PHE A 618 17.04 16.74 6.52
C PHE A 618 16.15 16.51 7.76
N TYR A 619 16.09 15.26 8.21
CA TYR A 619 15.41 14.90 9.45
C TYR A 619 16.03 15.63 10.66
N THR A 620 15.17 16.28 11.45
CA THR A 620 15.45 17.10 12.64
C THR A 620 16.23 18.42 12.41
N ALA A 621 15.67 19.52 12.94
CA ALA A 621 16.07 20.90 12.63
C ALA A 621 17.29 21.44 13.42
N HIS A 622 17.95 20.63 14.25
CA HIS A 622 18.99 21.14 15.16
C HIS A 622 20.42 21.01 14.63
N ASN A 623 20.69 20.08 13.71
CA ASN A 623 21.99 19.91 13.03
C ASN A 623 21.79 19.60 11.55
N GLN A 624 21.30 20.56 10.77
CA GLN A 624 21.19 20.39 9.32
C GLN A 624 22.50 20.84 8.66
N PRO A 625 22.98 20.10 7.64
CA PRO A 625 23.96 20.63 6.70
C PRO A 625 23.55 22.01 6.21
N TYR A 626 24.52 22.90 5.99
CA TYR A 626 24.26 24.25 5.48
C TYR A 626 23.65 24.20 4.08
N ASP A 627 24.24 23.38 3.21
CA ASP A 627 23.71 23.07 1.90
C ASP A 627 22.66 21.96 2.01
N ARG A 628 21.42 22.30 1.68
CA ARG A 628 20.24 21.42 1.73
C ARG A 628 19.65 21.20 0.34
N SER A 629 20.40 21.54 -0.71
CA SER A 629 20.01 21.26 -2.07
C SER A 629 19.80 19.75 -2.28
N VAL A 630 18.99 19.38 -3.26
CA VAL A 630 18.88 17.97 -3.68
C VAL A 630 20.24 17.41 -4.11
N LEU A 631 21.12 18.22 -4.73
CA LEU A 631 22.51 17.84 -4.99
C LEU A 631 23.27 17.47 -3.71
N SER A 632 23.07 18.17 -2.60
CA SER A 632 23.64 17.83 -1.30
C SER A 632 23.15 16.48 -0.79
N HIS A 633 21.85 16.18 -0.93
CA HIS A 633 21.30 14.86 -0.59
C HIS A 633 21.90 13.73 -1.43
N ILE A 634 22.05 13.94 -2.75
CA ILE A 634 22.71 12.99 -3.66
C ILE A 634 24.15 12.75 -3.22
N ARG A 635 24.91 13.81 -2.94
CA ARG A 635 26.29 13.75 -2.48
C ARG A 635 26.40 13.00 -1.15
N ILE A 636 25.52 13.27 -0.20
CA ILE A 636 25.51 12.64 1.12
C ILE A 636 25.17 11.16 1.01
N ALA A 637 24.16 10.76 0.23
CA ALA A 637 23.81 9.37 0.01
C ALA A 637 24.95 8.59 -0.69
N TYR A 638 25.56 9.19 -1.71
CA TYR A 638 26.72 8.62 -2.41
C TYR A 638 27.91 8.40 -1.45
N ASN A 639 28.25 9.41 -0.64
CA ASN A 639 29.32 9.32 0.35
C ASN A 639 29.00 8.33 1.48
N HIS A 640 27.75 8.30 1.95
CA HIS A 640 27.31 7.34 2.95
C HIS A 640 27.47 5.91 2.41
N LEU A 641 27.04 5.63 1.19
CA LEU A 641 27.21 4.33 0.55
C LEU A 641 28.68 3.92 0.41
N LEU A 642 29.55 4.79 -0.12
CA LEU A 642 30.93 4.39 -0.46
C LEU A 642 31.94 4.52 0.69
N HIS A 643 31.63 5.32 1.72
CA HIS A 643 32.58 5.60 2.81
C HIS A 643 32.08 5.19 4.19
N ILE A 644 30.76 5.18 4.43
CA ILE A 644 30.19 4.78 5.71
C ILE A 644 29.74 3.32 5.68
N VAL A 645 28.88 2.95 4.71
CA VAL A 645 28.61 1.54 4.39
C VAL A 645 29.89 0.93 3.83
N GLY A 646 30.47 1.47 2.77
CA GLY A 646 31.81 1.15 2.31
C GLY A 646 31.96 -0.21 1.62
N ILE A 647 33.16 -0.42 1.09
CA ILE A 647 33.57 -1.62 0.35
C ILE A 647 34.44 -2.50 1.26
N GLY A 648 34.09 -3.78 1.38
CA GLY A 648 34.83 -4.76 2.17
C GLY A 648 36.10 -5.28 1.50
N GLU A 649 36.73 -6.25 2.15
CA GLU A 649 38.02 -6.81 1.73
C GLU A 649 37.95 -7.68 0.47
N ASN A 650 36.75 -8.12 0.07
CA ASN A 650 36.54 -8.88 -1.17
C ASN A 650 36.16 -8.00 -2.37
N ASP A 651 36.29 -6.69 -2.22
CA ASP A 651 35.89 -5.69 -3.22
C ASP A 651 34.38 -5.70 -3.49
N LEU A 652 33.56 -5.91 -2.45
CA LEU A 652 32.10 -5.84 -2.51
C LEU A 652 31.57 -4.81 -1.51
N ILE A 653 30.43 -4.20 -1.79
CA ILE A 653 29.73 -3.32 -0.84
C ILE A 653 29.39 -4.12 0.44
N ARG A 654 29.62 -3.55 1.62
CA ARG A 654 29.31 -4.21 2.89
C ARG A 654 27.79 -4.42 3.05
N VAL A 655 27.41 -5.54 3.67
CA VAL A 655 26.01 -5.90 3.93
C VAL A 655 25.44 -5.24 5.19
N SER A 656 26.29 -4.81 6.13
CA SER A 656 25.88 -4.23 7.41
C SER A 656 24.87 -5.15 8.14
N ASP A 657 23.84 -4.61 8.77
CA ASP A 657 22.77 -5.37 9.44
C ASP A 657 21.64 -5.84 8.51
N GLY A 658 21.71 -5.50 7.22
CA GLY A 658 20.79 -5.96 6.19
C GLY A 658 21.02 -5.26 4.85
N ASP A 659 20.64 -5.93 3.77
CA ASP A 659 20.43 -5.33 2.44
C ASP A 659 18.93 -5.44 2.08
N TRP A 660 18.57 -5.54 0.79
CA TRP A 660 17.15 -5.72 0.38
C TRP A 660 16.47 -6.85 1.16
N SER A 661 17.17 -7.97 1.39
CA SER A 661 16.68 -9.01 2.29
C SER A 661 16.99 -8.62 3.72
N ASP A 662 16.02 -7.99 4.37
CA ASP A 662 16.06 -7.58 5.78
C ASP A 662 16.71 -8.65 6.67
N ASP A 663 16.21 -9.88 6.63
CA ASP A 663 16.69 -10.95 7.50
C ASP A 663 18.00 -11.62 7.06
N VAL A 664 18.72 -11.15 6.03
CA VAL A 664 19.89 -11.84 5.45
C VAL A 664 20.97 -12.17 6.48
N VAL A 665 21.18 -11.30 7.46
CA VAL A 665 22.10 -11.55 8.57
C VAL A 665 21.45 -12.46 9.61
N VAL A 666 20.27 -12.10 10.12
CA VAL A 666 19.67 -12.79 11.29
C VAL A 666 19.16 -14.20 10.95
N ARG A 667 18.41 -14.37 9.85
CA ARG A 667 17.82 -15.65 9.42
C ARG A 667 18.88 -16.71 9.16
N ASN A 668 20.02 -16.32 8.61
CA ASN A 668 21.07 -17.24 8.19
C ASN A 668 22.00 -17.69 9.33
N ILE A 669 21.75 -17.23 10.56
CA ILE A 669 22.59 -17.52 11.73
C ILE A 669 21.85 -18.38 12.76
N PHE A 670 20.57 -18.11 13.04
CA PHE A 670 19.80 -18.80 14.08
C PHE A 670 18.52 -19.44 13.52
N PRO A 671 18.18 -20.71 13.82
CA PRO A 671 18.96 -21.77 14.49
C PRO A 671 19.91 -22.55 13.57
N PHE A 672 20.03 -22.17 12.30
CA PHE A 672 20.51 -23.08 11.25
C PHE A 672 22.04 -23.16 11.08
N LYS A 673 22.81 -22.14 11.48
CA LYS A 673 24.28 -22.11 11.26
C LYS A 673 25.02 -21.48 12.45
N PRO A 674 25.28 -22.23 13.54
CA PRO A 674 25.89 -21.70 14.76
C PRO A 674 27.33 -21.19 14.58
N THR A 675 27.98 -21.49 13.45
CA THR A 675 29.36 -21.07 13.14
C THR A 675 29.47 -19.63 12.63
N VAL A 676 28.38 -19.03 12.17
CA VAL A 676 28.33 -17.66 11.65
C VAL A 676 28.07 -16.68 12.81
N SER A 677 28.76 -15.54 12.81
CA SER A 677 28.68 -14.49 13.83
C SER A 677 27.87 -13.31 13.30
N PRO A 678 26.74 -12.93 13.95
CA PRO A 678 25.97 -11.77 13.53
C PRO A 678 26.79 -10.50 13.63
N ARG A 679 27.53 -10.35 14.73
CA ARG A 679 28.37 -9.19 14.98
C ARG A 679 29.44 -9.01 13.91
N ASN A 680 30.21 -10.07 13.63
CA ASN A 680 31.30 -9.96 12.65
C ASN A 680 30.73 -9.77 11.23
N THR A 681 29.54 -10.32 10.95
CA THR A 681 28.85 -10.12 9.67
C THR A 681 28.37 -8.68 9.52
N ILE A 682 27.83 -8.06 10.57
CA ILE A 682 27.46 -6.64 10.55
C ILE A 682 28.70 -5.77 10.31
N GLU A 683 29.81 -6.08 10.96
CA GLU A 683 31.04 -5.30 10.85
C GLU A 683 31.74 -5.48 9.49
N ASN A 684 31.82 -6.71 8.96
CA ASN A 684 32.70 -7.07 7.83
C ASN A 684 32.05 -7.92 6.72
N GLY A 685 30.75 -8.23 6.81
CA GLY A 685 30.04 -8.97 5.78
C GLY A 685 29.83 -8.14 4.51
N GLU A 686 29.64 -8.80 3.37
CA GLU A 686 29.59 -8.17 2.05
C GLU A 686 28.40 -8.68 1.23
N SER A 687 27.76 -7.80 0.45
CA SER A 687 26.57 -8.08 -0.35
C SER A 687 26.89 -8.09 -1.84
N VAL A 688 26.63 -9.23 -2.49
CA VAL A 688 26.73 -9.35 -3.95
C VAL A 688 25.63 -8.54 -4.63
N LEU A 689 24.43 -8.52 -4.05
CA LEU A 689 23.29 -7.75 -4.54
C LEU A 689 23.61 -6.25 -4.61
N ASN A 690 24.02 -5.65 -3.50
CA ASN A 690 24.28 -4.20 -3.45
C ASN A 690 25.43 -3.81 -4.39
N SER A 691 26.42 -4.69 -4.54
CA SER A 691 27.54 -4.47 -5.47
C SER A 691 27.07 -4.47 -6.93
N GLN A 692 26.22 -5.43 -7.33
CA GLN A 692 25.63 -5.46 -8.67
C GLN A 692 24.77 -4.22 -8.95
N MET A 693 23.99 -3.78 -7.96
CA MET A 693 23.21 -2.55 -8.01
C MET A 693 24.10 -1.31 -8.17
N ALA A 694 25.17 -1.19 -7.39
CA ALA A 694 26.10 -0.06 -7.45
C ALA A 694 26.73 0.10 -8.85
N VAL A 695 27.16 -1.01 -9.48
CA VAL A 695 27.71 -1.01 -10.84
C VAL A 695 26.67 -0.59 -11.89
N TYR A 696 25.37 -0.78 -11.62
CA TYR A 696 24.31 -0.28 -12.49
C TYR A 696 24.00 1.21 -12.25
N ILE A 697 23.80 1.59 -10.98
CA ILE A 697 23.18 2.86 -10.60
C ILE A 697 24.18 4.01 -10.68
N LEU A 698 25.35 3.86 -10.08
CA LEU A 698 26.30 4.96 -9.91
C LEU A 698 26.79 5.55 -11.24
N PRO A 699 27.12 4.74 -12.28
CA PRO A 699 27.50 5.31 -13.58
C PRO A 699 26.38 6.11 -14.24
N ARG A 700 25.11 5.70 -14.05
CA ARG A 700 23.95 6.40 -14.63
C ARG A 700 23.68 7.73 -13.95
N LEU A 701 23.81 7.76 -12.62
CA LEU A 701 23.76 9.00 -11.85
C LEU A 701 24.85 9.97 -12.30
N VAL A 702 26.10 9.50 -12.41
CA VAL A 702 27.22 10.32 -12.88
C VAL A 702 26.97 10.86 -14.28
N ASN A 703 26.54 10.01 -15.22
CA ASN A 703 26.21 10.43 -16.58
C ASN A 703 25.11 11.51 -16.57
N LEU A 704 24.05 11.31 -15.79
CA LEU A 704 22.96 12.26 -15.65
C LEU A 704 23.46 13.62 -15.16
N LEU A 705 24.29 13.64 -14.11
CA LEU A 705 24.85 14.88 -13.55
C LEU A 705 25.77 15.60 -14.56
N LEU A 706 26.57 14.86 -15.32
CA LEU A 706 27.45 15.42 -16.35
C LEU A 706 26.68 16.06 -17.51
N GLN A 707 25.47 15.56 -17.81
CA GLN A 707 24.59 16.13 -18.85
C GLN A 707 23.87 17.41 -18.39
N GLN A 708 23.86 17.73 -17.09
CA GLN A 708 23.14 18.90 -16.60
C GLN A 708 23.77 20.21 -17.10
N GLU A 709 22.92 21.17 -17.46
CA GLU A 709 23.37 22.51 -17.85
C GLU A 709 23.98 23.28 -16.68
N ASN A 710 23.43 23.06 -15.48
CA ASN A 710 23.89 23.69 -14.24
C ASN A 710 25.32 23.26 -13.87
N ALA A 711 26.18 24.24 -13.56
CA ALA A 711 27.59 24.01 -13.27
C ALA A 711 27.83 23.22 -11.98
N GLU A 712 27.04 23.41 -10.93
CA GLU A 712 27.19 22.71 -9.65
C GLU A 712 26.85 21.22 -9.78
N ALA A 713 25.79 20.90 -10.51
CA ALA A 713 25.44 19.52 -10.84
C ALA A 713 26.54 18.85 -11.66
N ARG A 714 27.08 19.53 -12.68
CA ARG A 714 28.16 19.00 -13.51
C ARG A 714 29.45 18.78 -12.71
N MET A 715 29.84 19.74 -11.86
CA MET A 715 31.01 19.60 -10.99
C MET A 715 30.87 18.40 -10.05
N LEU A 716 29.68 18.18 -9.47
CA LEU A 716 29.43 16.97 -8.66
C LEU A 716 29.57 15.69 -9.50
N GLY A 717 29.08 15.69 -10.74
CA GLY A 717 29.25 14.58 -11.67
C GLY A 717 30.71 14.30 -12.00
N GLU A 718 31.53 15.33 -12.22
CA GLU A 718 32.98 15.23 -12.48
C GLU A 718 33.73 14.64 -11.26
N GLU A 719 33.44 15.15 -10.06
CA GLU A 719 34.01 14.65 -8.80
C GLU A 719 33.67 13.17 -8.58
N MET A 720 32.40 12.80 -8.74
CA MET A 720 31.95 11.42 -8.60
C MET A 720 32.55 10.51 -9.68
N GLN A 721 32.70 10.99 -10.92
CA GLN A 721 33.30 10.20 -12.00
C GLN A 721 34.75 9.80 -11.70
N GLU A 722 35.55 10.75 -11.20
CA GLU A 722 36.96 10.52 -10.86
C GLU A 722 37.09 9.44 -9.78
N GLU A 723 36.27 9.52 -8.73
CA GLU A 723 36.28 8.55 -7.63
C GLU A 723 35.71 7.18 -8.04
N LEU A 724 34.61 7.18 -8.79
CA LEU A 724 33.86 5.98 -9.14
C LEU A 724 34.64 5.07 -10.09
N THR A 725 35.46 5.65 -10.99
CA THR A 725 36.18 4.90 -12.02
C THR A 725 36.99 3.70 -11.46
N PRO A 726 37.93 3.89 -10.52
CA PRO A 726 38.66 2.75 -9.92
C PRO A 726 37.77 1.86 -9.03
N ILE A 727 36.68 2.39 -8.47
CA ILE A 727 35.74 1.63 -7.64
C ILE A 727 34.95 0.62 -8.49
N LEU A 728 34.52 1.00 -9.70
CA LEU A 728 33.77 0.10 -10.59
C LEU A 728 34.61 -1.12 -10.99
N GLU A 729 35.91 -0.94 -11.25
CA GLU A 729 36.81 -2.06 -11.55
C GLU A 729 36.91 -3.03 -10.37
N ARG A 730 37.06 -2.49 -9.15
CA ARG A 730 37.09 -3.29 -7.91
C ARG A 730 35.79 -4.05 -7.71
N LEU A 731 34.64 -3.37 -7.74
CA LEU A 731 33.32 -3.98 -7.55
C LEU A 731 33.06 -5.06 -8.59
N THR A 732 33.35 -4.79 -9.87
CA THR A 732 33.18 -5.78 -10.94
C THR A 732 34.08 -7.00 -10.71
N GLY A 733 35.33 -6.78 -10.30
CA GLY A 733 36.25 -7.85 -9.91
C GLY A 733 35.75 -8.68 -8.73
N GLY A 734 35.23 -8.04 -7.69
CA GLY A 734 34.62 -8.67 -6.52
C GLY A 734 33.40 -9.52 -6.90
N ILE A 735 32.48 -8.98 -7.71
CA ILE A 735 31.29 -9.71 -8.15
C ILE A 735 31.68 -10.92 -9.00
N ASN A 736 32.67 -10.79 -9.89
CA ASN A 736 33.13 -11.90 -10.72
C ASN A 736 33.75 -13.04 -9.89
N LYS A 737 34.42 -12.75 -8.76
CA LYS A 737 34.89 -13.77 -7.81
C LYS A 737 33.73 -14.56 -7.19
N MET A 738 32.53 -13.98 -7.14
CA MET A 738 31.33 -14.61 -6.58
C MET A 738 30.55 -15.45 -7.60
N TRP A 739 31.03 -15.61 -8.82
CA TRP A 739 30.48 -16.56 -9.78
C TRP A 739 30.84 -18.00 -9.39
N MET A 740 29.84 -18.79 -9.02
CA MET A 740 29.99 -20.18 -8.56
C MET A 740 29.97 -21.20 -9.71
N GLY A 741 30.30 -20.76 -10.94
CA GLY A 741 30.26 -21.57 -12.15
C GLY A 741 28.87 -21.68 -12.81
N THR A 742 27.79 -21.39 -12.07
CA THR A 742 26.40 -21.51 -12.56
C THR A 742 25.45 -20.41 -12.09
N HIS A 743 25.87 -19.61 -11.11
CA HIS A 743 25.10 -18.52 -10.49
C HIS A 743 26.06 -17.64 -9.69
N TYR A 744 25.60 -16.45 -9.33
CA TYR A 744 26.29 -15.63 -8.34
C TYR A 744 25.86 -16.03 -6.93
N ALA A 745 26.82 -16.12 -6.01
CA ALA A 745 26.56 -16.29 -4.58
C ALA A 745 25.74 -15.10 -4.02
N ARG A 746 25.07 -15.29 -2.88
CA ARG A 746 24.18 -14.27 -2.28
C ARG A 746 24.93 -13.14 -1.57
N ALA A 747 25.90 -13.51 -0.75
CA ALA A 747 26.62 -12.63 0.16
C ALA A 747 27.84 -13.37 0.77
N ILE A 748 28.76 -12.62 1.34
CA ILE A 748 29.83 -13.14 2.20
C ILE A 748 29.48 -12.79 3.66
N LEU A 749 29.14 -13.79 4.45
CA LEU A 749 28.94 -13.65 5.90
C LEU A 749 30.26 -13.97 6.64
N ARG A 750 30.29 -13.73 7.96
CA ARG A 750 31.50 -13.89 8.77
C ARG A 750 31.31 -14.89 9.91
N THR A 751 32.30 -15.74 10.14
CA THR A 751 32.31 -16.66 11.29
C THR A 751 32.68 -15.96 12.59
N TRP A 752 32.58 -16.65 13.73
CA TRP A 752 33.03 -16.13 15.04
C TRP A 752 34.52 -15.77 15.11
N TRP A 753 35.35 -16.38 14.28
CA TRP A 753 36.78 -16.06 14.11
C TRP A 753 37.05 -15.17 12.88
N ASN A 754 36.01 -14.51 12.37
CA ASN A 754 36.03 -13.59 11.22
C ASN A 754 36.45 -14.22 9.89
N GLY A 755 36.37 -15.54 9.76
CA GLY A 755 36.54 -16.21 8.46
C GLY A 755 35.34 -15.98 7.54
N GLU A 756 35.56 -16.10 6.24
CA GLU A 756 34.52 -15.96 5.22
C GLU A 756 33.56 -17.15 5.19
N TYR A 757 32.29 -16.85 5.01
CA TYR A 757 31.23 -17.81 4.74
C TYR A 757 30.42 -17.35 3.54
N ILE A 758 30.64 -17.99 2.39
CA ILE A 758 29.92 -17.67 1.16
C ILE A 758 28.50 -18.24 1.26
N LEU A 759 27.51 -17.35 1.36
CA LEU A 759 26.10 -17.70 1.39
C LEU A 759 25.64 -18.10 -0.02
N ASP A 760 24.90 -19.20 -0.10
CA ASP A 760 24.32 -19.71 -1.35
C ASP A 760 25.37 -20.05 -2.43
N ALA A 761 26.51 -20.61 -2.02
CA ALA A 761 27.57 -21.05 -2.93
C ALA A 761 27.14 -22.20 -3.87
N ASN A 762 26.16 -23.01 -3.44
CA ASN A 762 25.71 -24.21 -4.18
C ASN A 762 24.24 -24.14 -4.61
N ASP A 763 23.48 -23.18 -4.08
CA ASP A 763 22.03 -23.07 -4.24
C ASP A 763 21.69 -21.72 -4.86
N ILE A 764 20.91 -21.71 -5.94
CA ILE A 764 20.53 -20.45 -6.59
C ILE A 764 19.44 -19.75 -5.78
N ASN A 765 19.69 -18.50 -5.40
CA ASN A 765 18.68 -17.54 -4.93
C ASN A 765 18.28 -16.63 -6.10
N LEU A 766 17.17 -15.90 -5.99
CA LEU A 766 16.75 -14.97 -7.05
C LEU A 766 17.42 -13.60 -6.89
N GLU A 767 17.54 -13.16 -5.65
CA GLU A 767 17.92 -11.82 -5.22
C GLU A 767 19.23 -11.35 -5.88
N SER A 768 20.28 -12.16 -5.85
CA SER A 768 21.61 -11.81 -6.40
C SER A 768 21.80 -12.15 -7.89
N GLN A 769 20.73 -12.47 -8.62
CA GLN A 769 20.83 -12.81 -10.05
C GLN A 769 20.19 -11.75 -10.92
N VAL A 770 19.10 -11.13 -10.44
CA VAL A 770 18.30 -10.16 -11.21
C VAL A 770 19.15 -8.99 -11.69
N TRP A 771 19.97 -8.42 -10.81
CA TRP A 771 20.81 -7.28 -11.16
C TRP A 771 21.98 -7.65 -12.07
N ALA A 772 22.48 -8.89 -12.05
CA ALA A 772 23.45 -9.35 -13.05
C ALA A 772 22.88 -9.28 -14.47
N LEU A 773 21.60 -9.63 -14.65
CA LEU A 773 20.90 -9.50 -15.94
C LEU A 773 20.73 -8.02 -16.32
N ILE A 774 20.28 -7.17 -15.39
CA ILE A 774 20.02 -5.74 -15.65
C ILE A 774 21.32 -4.99 -15.99
N THR A 775 22.39 -5.23 -15.25
CA THR A 775 23.73 -4.66 -15.48
C THR A 775 24.39 -5.21 -16.73
N ARG A 776 23.95 -6.36 -17.24
CA ARG A 776 24.63 -7.12 -18.30
C ARG A 776 26.08 -7.45 -17.94
N LEU A 777 26.29 -7.85 -16.69
CA LEU A 777 27.60 -7.85 -16.03
C LEU A 777 28.69 -8.64 -16.77
N ASP A 778 28.38 -9.87 -17.19
CA ASP A 778 29.26 -10.68 -18.04
C ASP A 778 28.42 -11.40 -19.11
N SER A 779 28.45 -10.86 -20.33
CA SER A 779 27.66 -11.37 -21.46
C SER A 779 27.96 -12.82 -21.82
N SER A 780 29.11 -13.37 -21.42
CA SER A 780 29.46 -14.76 -21.71
C SER A 780 28.71 -15.77 -20.85
N VAL A 781 28.31 -15.40 -19.63
CA VAL A 781 27.60 -16.31 -18.69
C VAL A 781 26.09 -16.06 -18.63
N LEU A 782 25.62 -14.89 -19.10
CA LEU A 782 24.20 -14.52 -19.02
C LEU A 782 23.23 -15.53 -19.67
N PRO A 783 23.49 -16.10 -20.86
CA PRO A 783 22.56 -17.07 -21.46
C PRO A 783 22.29 -18.28 -20.57
N ASP A 784 23.34 -18.86 -19.98
CA ASP A 784 23.25 -20.01 -19.09
C ASP A 784 22.61 -19.64 -17.75
N LEU A 785 22.93 -18.45 -17.22
CA LEU A 785 22.30 -17.93 -16.00
C LEU A 785 20.79 -17.72 -16.20
N ILE A 786 20.37 -17.12 -17.31
CA ILE A 786 18.96 -16.89 -17.66
C ILE A 786 18.20 -18.21 -17.73
N ASP A 787 18.76 -19.21 -18.43
CA ASP A 787 18.16 -20.54 -18.53
C ASP A 787 18.04 -21.22 -17.16
N ARG A 788 19.05 -21.06 -16.29
CA ARG A 788 19.03 -21.63 -14.95
C ARG A 788 18.02 -20.95 -14.03
N ILE A 789 17.97 -19.61 -14.02
CA ILE A 789 16.94 -18.85 -13.28
C ILE A 789 15.55 -19.32 -13.74
N TYR A 790 15.34 -19.36 -15.06
CA TYR A 790 14.07 -19.77 -15.64
C TYR A 790 13.70 -21.19 -15.17
N LYS A 791 14.56 -22.19 -15.36
CA LYS A 791 14.26 -23.59 -15.00
C LYS A 791 14.10 -23.85 -13.50
N LYS A 792 14.80 -23.11 -12.64
CA LYS A 792 14.84 -23.38 -11.20
C LYS A 792 13.85 -22.55 -10.40
N LEU A 793 13.67 -21.29 -10.77
CA LEU A 793 12.97 -20.30 -9.94
C LEU A 793 11.66 -19.82 -10.56
N ASP A 794 11.59 -19.67 -11.89
CA ASP A 794 10.40 -19.16 -12.59
C ASP A 794 9.47 -20.27 -13.09
N GLU A 795 9.97 -21.17 -13.95
CA GLU A 795 9.18 -22.21 -14.61
C GLU A 795 8.39 -23.09 -13.62
N THR A 796 9.00 -23.36 -12.47
CA THR A 796 8.47 -24.19 -11.38
C THR A 796 7.27 -23.57 -10.64
N SER A 797 6.99 -22.29 -10.87
CA SER A 797 5.91 -21.55 -10.23
C SER A 797 4.92 -20.98 -11.27
N PRO A 798 3.60 -21.20 -11.09
CA PRO A 798 2.59 -20.69 -12.01
C PRO A 798 2.32 -19.20 -11.84
N ILE A 799 2.80 -18.58 -10.75
CA ILE A 799 2.46 -17.20 -10.35
C ILE A 799 3.66 -16.23 -10.34
N GLY A 800 4.81 -16.65 -10.86
CA GLY A 800 6.04 -15.85 -10.94
C GLY A 800 7.23 -16.49 -10.23
N ALA A 801 8.41 -15.90 -10.42
CA ALA A 801 9.66 -16.46 -9.90
C ALA A 801 9.71 -16.47 -8.37
N THR A 802 10.18 -17.59 -7.82
CA THR A 802 10.29 -17.80 -6.38
C THR A 802 11.64 -17.33 -5.85
N LEU A 803 11.62 -16.72 -4.66
CA LEU A 803 12.81 -16.41 -3.88
C LEU A 803 13.33 -17.66 -3.17
N ALA A 804 14.48 -17.55 -2.51
CA ALA A 804 15.09 -18.65 -1.75
C ALA A 804 14.16 -19.27 -0.68
N ASN A 805 13.22 -18.48 -0.14
CA ASN A 805 12.22 -18.95 0.83
C ASN A 805 11.01 -19.67 0.20
N GLY A 806 10.94 -19.75 -1.14
CA GLY A 806 9.86 -20.37 -1.89
C GLY A 806 8.64 -19.48 -2.14
N ALA A 807 8.64 -18.23 -1.67
CA ALA A 807 7.57 -17.26 -1.93
C ALA A 807 7.87 -16.43 -3.18
N VAL A 808 6.83 -15.81 -3.75
CA VAL A 808 6.90 -14.87 -4.87
C VAL A 808 6.65 -13.47 -4.31
N TRP A 809 7.67 -12.61 -4.37
CA TRP A 809 7.64 -11.25 -3.83
C TRP A 809 7.79 -10.26 -4.99
N PRO A 810 6.77 -9.44 -5.32
CA PRO A 810 6.81 -8.56 -6.48
C PRO A 810 8.02 -7.65 -6.52
N ALA A 811 8.48 -7.17 -5.36
CA ALA A 811 9.66 -6.31 -5.21
C ALA A 811 10.96 -6.93 -5.74
N VAL A 812 11.00 -8.24 -6.04
CA VAL A 812 12.13 -8.89 -6.74
C VAL A 812 11.66 -9.67 -7.97
N SER A 813 10.56 -10.43 -7.86
CA SER A 813 10.09 -11.28 -8.95
C SER A 813 9.63 -10.49 -10.16
N GLN A 814 9.16 -9.24 -10.00
CA GLN A 814 8.84 -8.35 -11.12
C GLN A 814 10.06 -7.58 -11.62
N ILE A 815 11.10 -7.39 -10.79
CA ILE A 815 12.39 -6.87 -11.28
C ILE A 815 13.05 -7.91 -12.20
N LEU A 816 12.86 -9.21 -11.98
CA LEU A 816 13.29 -10.24 -12.93
C LEU A 816 12.68 -10.03 -14.33
N THR A 817 11.42 -9.57 -14.41
CA THR A 817 10.76 -9.24 -15.68
C THR A 817 11.54 -8.16 -16.45
N TRP A 818 12.07 -7.15 -15.75
CA TRP A 818 12.98 -6.16 -16.33
C TRP A 818 14.29 -6.80 -16.81
N GLY A 819 14.89 -7.67 -15.98
CA GLY A 819 16.07 -8.45 -16.37
C GLY A 819 15.83 -9.24 -17.66
N TYR A 820 14.68 -9.92 -17.79
CA TYR A 820 14.32 -10.64 -19.01
C TYR A 820 14.07 -9.71 -20.20
N SER A 821 13.45 -8.53 -20.02
CA SER A 821 13.12 -7.66 -21.18
C SER A 821 14.36 -7.13 -21.91
N LEU A 822 15.53 -7.19 -21.27
CA LEU A 822 16.82 -6.82 -21.84
C LEU A 822 17.47 -7.92 -22.69
N HIS A 823 17.07 -9.19 -22.52
CA HIS A 823 17.75 -10.35 -23.12
C HIS A 823 16.82 -11.34 -23.83
N ASP A 824 15.61 -11.54 -23.31
CA ASP A 824 14.63 -12.50 -23.80
C ASP A 824 13.20 -11.95 -23.62
N PRO A 825 12.66 -11.24 -24.64
CA PRO A 825 11.35 -10.60 -24.57
C PRO A 825 10.19 -11.59 -24.37
N GLN A 826 10.34 -12.84 -24.80
CA GLN A 826 9.31 -13.86 -24.61
C GLN A 826 9.24 -14.29 -23.15
N LYS A 827 10.40 -14.52 -22.50
CA LYS A 827 10.45 -14.77 -21.05
C LYS A 827 9.95 -13.56 -20.26
N ALA A 828 10.24 -12.34 -20.70
CA ALA A 828 9.75 -11.12 -20.07
C ALA A 828 8.21 -11.04 -20.10
N TRP A 829 7.61 -11.16 -21.29
CA TRP A 829 6.15 -11.13 -21.44
C TRP A 829 5.45 -12.22 -20.62
N ARG A 830 5.97 -13.44 -20.65
CA ARG A 830 5.46 -14.54 -19.83
C ARG A 830 5.60 -14.27 -18.33
N SER A 831 6.77 -13.78 -17.89
CA SER A 831 7.04 -13.46 -16.49
C SER A 831 6.07 -12.38 -15.97
N PHE A 832 5.75 -11.39 -16.80
CA PHE A 832 4.74 -10.39 -16.52
C PHE A 832 3.34 -11.01 -16.37
N LEU A 833 2.86 -11.76 -17.38
CA LEU A 833 1.53 -12.37 -17.34
C LEU A 833 1.33 -13.33 -16.15
N LYS A 834 2.35 -14.11 -15.79
CA LYS A 834 2.32 -14.98 -14.60
C LYS A 834 2.02 -14.22 -13.31
N GLN A 835 2.45 -12.97 -13.22
CA GLN A 835 2.39 -12.19 -11.98
C GLN A 835 1.13 -11.34 -11.87
N THR A 836 0.30 -11.27 -12.92
CA THR A 836 -1.02 -10.62 -12.91
C THR A 836 -1.94 -11.25 -11.86
N THR A 837 -2.77 -10.42 -11.23
CA THR A 837 -3.89 -10.81 -10.37
C THR A 837 -4.89 -11.68 -11.13
N ALA A 838 -5.14 -11.43 -12.42
CA ALA A 838 -5.99 -12.32 -13.21
C ALA A 838 -5.42 -13.75 -13.30
N ASN A 839 -4.12 -13.91 -13.60
CA ASN A 839 -3.49 -15.23 -13.60
C ASN A 839 -3.51 -15.89 -12.21
N ARG A 840 -3.26 -15.12 -11.14
CA ARG A 840 -3.34 -15.65 -9.77
C ARG A 840 -4.75 -16.09 -9.39
N ALA A 841 -5.77 -15.38 -9.85
CA ALA A 841 -7.17 -15.77 -9.66
C ALA A 841 -7.55 -17.02 -10.47
N GLU A 842 -6.95 -17.27 -11.64
CA GLU A 842 -7.13 -18.55 -12.33
C GLU A 842 -6.46 -19.73 -11.60
N VAL A 843 -5.24 -19.52 -11.07
CA VAL A 843 -4.47 -20.57 -10.39
C VAL A 843 -5.01 -20.84 -8.97
N TYR A 844 -5.32 -19.78 -8.23
CA TYR A 844 -5.68 -19.81 -6.81
C TYR A 844 -6.99 -19.07 -6.52
N GLY A 845 -7.97 -19.10 -7.42
CA GLY A 845 -9.23 -18.34 -7.31
C GLY A 845 -10.11 -18.61 -6.09
N HIS A 846 -9.78 -19.63 -5.31
CA HIS A 846 -10.38 -19.89 -3.99
C HIS A 846 -9.79 -19.00 -2.88
N ARG A 847 -8.74 -18.22 -3.16
CA ARG A 847 -8.15 -17.21 -2.27
C ARG A 847 -8.62 -15.85 -2.72
N TRP A 848 -9.24 -15.11 -1.81
CA TRP A 848 -9.76 -13.79 -2.11
C TRP A 848 -8.62 -12.77 -2.27
N SER A 849 -7.58 -12.88 -1.43
CA SER A 849 -6.33 -12.15 -1.57
C SER A 849 -5.66 -12.54 -2.90
N ASN A 850 -5.24 -11.55 -3.68
CA ASN A 850 -4.72 -11.61 -5.05
C ASN A 850 -5.76 -11.61 -6.20
N ILE A 851 -7.04 -11.32 -5.94
CA ILE A 851 -8.04 -11.09 -7.01
C ILE A 851 -8.07 -9.61 -7.42
N TRP A 852 -8.20 -8.69 -6.46
CA TRP A 852 -8.22 -7.24 -6.72
C TRP A 852 -7.12 -6.47 -5.97
N SER A 853 -6.50 -7.09 -4.97
CA SER A 853 -5.33 -6.57 -4.25
C SER A 853 -4.63 -7.73 -3.54
N GLY A 854 -3.41 -7.55 -3.07
CA GLY A 854 -2.62 -8.64 -2.48
C GLY A 854 -1.64 -8.22 -1.39
N PRO A 855 -0.98 -9.21 -0.77
CA PRO A 855 -0.01 -9.03 0.30
C PRO A 855 1.38 -8.67 -0.25
N ASP A 856 2.35 -8.44 0.62
CA ASP A 856 3.76 -8.22 0.23
C ASP A 856 4.38 -9.40 -0.53
N GLY A 857 4.05 -10.63 -0.12
CA GLY A 857 4.55 -11.86 -0.73
C GLY A 857 3.50 -12.96 -0.76
N VAL A 858 3.49 -13.74 -1.84
CA VAL A 858 2.56 -14.86 -2.05
C VAL A 858 3.32 -16.17 -1.91
N ASN A 859 2.76 -17.11 -1.17
CA ASN A 859 3.35 -18.44 -0.99
C ASN A 859 3.37 -19.20 -2.33
N GLY A 860 4.55 -19.66 -2.75
CA GLY A 860 4.71 -20.44 -3.98
C GLY A 860 4.12 -21.85 -3.87
N PRO A 861 4.12 -22.62 -4.97
CA PRO A 861 3.43 -23.91 -5.08
C PRO A 861 3.92 -24.98 -4.10
N ASN A 862 5.19 -24.88 -3.67
CA ASN A 862 5.80 -25.87 -2.78
C ASN A 862 5.63 -25.54 -1.28
N MET A 863 5.09 -24.37 -0.93
CA MET A 863 4.87 -23.94 0.45
C MET A 863 3.60 -24.54 1.06
N ASP A 864 3.42 -24.48 2.37
CA ASP A 864 2.33 -25.17 3.10
C ASP A 864 0.93 -24.61 2.80
N ASP A 865 0.86 -23.36 2.36
CA ASP A 865 -0.39 -22.69 1.98
C ASP A 865 -0.25 -21.95 0.63
N PRO A 866 -0.14 -22.68 -0.51
CA PRO A 866 0.06 -22.06 -1.83
C PRO A 866 -1.04 -21.06 -2.19
N GLY A 867 -0.66 -19.92 -2.77
CA GLY A 867 -1.58 -18.82 -3.08
C GLY A 867 -2.02 -17.99 -1.86
N GLY A 868 -1.74 -18.46 -0.65
CA GLY A 868 -1.84 -17.66 0.58
C GLY A 868 -0.63 -16.76 0.79
N THR A 869 -0.42 -16.30 2.01
CA THR A 869 0.73 -15.47 2.39
C THR A 869 1.36 -15.96 3.70
N TYR A 870 2.48 -15.35 4.08
CA TYR A 870 3.30 -15.82 5.17
C TYR A 870 2.86 -15.27 6.53
N GLN A 871 3.44 -15.86 7.57
CA GLN A 871 3.59 -15.25 8.87
C GLN A 871 5.00 -15.57 9.37
N SER A 872 5.59 -14.66 10.10
CA SER A 872 6.92 -14.77 10.70
C SER A 872 6.79 -14.66 12.23
N PRO A 873 6.39 -15.73 12.93
CA PRO A 873 6.21 -15.68 14.38
C PRO A 873 7.54 -15.35 15.10
N PRO A 874 7.49 -14.57 16.20
CA PRO A 874 6.31 -13.91 16.79
C PRO A 874 6.01 -12.51 16.20
N ALA A 875 6.71 -12.09 15.15
CA ALA A 875 6.70 -10.72 14.65
C ALA A 875 5.53 -10.43 13.71
N THR A 876 5.65 -10.82 12.43
CA THR A 876 4.81 -10.31 11.32
C THR A 876 3.74 -11.30 10.90
N PRO A 877 2.44 -10.97 11.04
CA PRO A 877 1.35 -11.79 10.53
C PRO A 877 0.77 -11.22 9.23
N MET A 878 1.48 -11.38 8.10
CA MET A 878 1.03 -10.86 6.79
C MET A 878 -0.38 -11.37 6.42
N MET A 879 -0.68 -12.61 6.81
CA MET A 879 -1.99 -13.24 6.62
C MET A 879 -3.17 -12.57 7.34
N ASP A 880 -2.91 -11.74 8.36
CA ASP A 880 -3.98 -11.08 9.13
C ASP A 880 -4.58 -9.88 8.39
N PHE A 881 -3.82 -9.31 7.44
CA PHE A 881 -4.21 -8.23 6.55
C PHE A 881 -3.58 -8.42 5.15
N PRO A 882 -4.03 -9.40 4.35
CA PRO A 882 -3.32 -9.88 3.16
C PRO A 882 -3.63 -9.09 1.87
N VAL A 883 -3.88 -7.78 1.98
CA VAL A 883 -4.20 -6.87 0.86
C VAL A 883 -3.62 -5.48 1.09
N MET A 884 -3.74 -4.62 0.06
CA MET A 884 -3.30 -3.21 0.08
C MET A 884 -1.81 -3.08 0.37
N ASN A 885 -1.00 -4.00 -0.14
CA ASN A 885 0.44 -3.80 -0.23
C ASN A 885 0.76 -3.18 -1.60
N ASN A 886 1.42 -2.01 -1.61
CA ASN A 886 1.69 -1.31 -2.86
C ASN A 886 2.78 -1.97 -3.72
N ASN A 887 3.59 -2.89 -3.19
CA ASN A 887 4.47 -3.73 -4.02
C ASN A 887 3.67 -4.51 -5.07
N GLN A 888 2.44 -4.92 -4.79
CA GLN A 888 1.60 -5.62 -5.77
C GLN A 888 1.11 -4.73 -6.91
N HIS A 889 0.93 -3.44 -6.65
CA HIS A 889 0.36 -2.50 -7.60
C HIS A 889 1.45 -1.76 -8.38
N ALA A 890 2.37 -1.13 -7.67
CA ALA A 890 3.47 -0.38 -8.27
C ALA A 890 4.39 -1.26 -9.12
N MET A 891 4.72 -2.47 -8.64
CA MET A 891 5.65 -3.33 -9.39
C MET A 891 5.04 -3.86 -10.69
N THR A 892 3.72 -4.08 -10.75
CA THR A 892 3.01 -4.49 -11.97
C THR A 892 3.06 -3.39 -13.03
N LEU A 893 2.84 -2.14 -12.62
CA LEU A 893 2.95 -0.97 -13.50
C LEU A 893 4.40 -0.76 -13.97
N PHE A 894 5.36 -0.91 -13.05
CA PHE A 894 6.78 -0.88 -13.37
C PHE A 894 7.18 -1.98 -14.37
N ALA A 895 6.79 -3.23 -14.14
CA ALA A 895 7.10 -4.34 -15.02
C ALA A 895 6.48 -4.15 -16.42
N LEU A 896 5.25 -3.62 -16.50
CA LEU A 896 4.62 -3.26 -17.76
C LEU A 896 5.50 -2.28 -18.56
N LEU A 897 5.95 -1.19 -17.95
CA LEU A 897 6.84 -0.22 -18.59
C LEU A 897 8.09 -0.91 -19.14
N ARG A 898 8.73 -1.77 -18.34
CA ARG A 898 9.96 -2.49 -18.74
C ARG A 898 9.73 -3.52 -19.85
N VAL A 899 8.55 -4.13 -19.94
CA VAL A 899 8.17 -5.07 -21.00
C VAL A 899 7.82 -4.35 -22.30
N CYS A 900 7.16 -3.19 -22.20
CA CYS A 900 7.00 -2.24 -23.31
C CYS A 900 8.34 -1.60 -23.75
N GLY A 901 9.44 -1.88 -23.05
CA GLY A 901 10.76 -1.37 -23.37
C GLY A 901 10.93 0.12 -23.07
N ILE A 902 10.24 0.61 -22.04
CA ILE A 902 10.27 1.99 -21.57
C ILE A 902 11.12 2.07 -20.29
N ASP A 903 12.25 2.77 -20.37
CA ASP A 903 13.13 3.03 -19.23
C ASP A 903 13.97 4.29 -19.37
N ALA A 904 14.58 4.78 -18.28
CA ALA A 904 15.55 5.85 -18.39
C ALA A 904 16.76 5.42 -19.25
N HIS A 905 17.18 6.30 -20.15
CA HIS A 905 18.32 6.06 -21.03
C HIS A 905 19.65 6.07 -20.22
N GLU A 906 20.63 5.26 -20.61
CA GLU A 906 21.88 5.09 -19.84
C GLU A 906 22.76 6.35 -19.78
N SER A 907 22.51 7.33 -20.66
CA SER A 907 23.15 8.64 -20.64
C SER A 907 22.58 9.60 -19.60
N GLY A 908 21.42 9.29 -19.00
CA GLY A 908 20.70 10.20 -18.11
C GLY A 908 19.99 11.36 -18.79
N ALA A 909 19.92 11.39 -20.13
CA ALA A 909 19.38 12.51 -20.91
C ALA A 909 17.88 12.40 -21.25
N GLY A 910 17.23 11.29 -20.91
CA GLY A 910 15.86 11.08 -21.37
C GLY A 910 15.31 9.67 -21.22
N ILE A 911 14.21 9.42 -21.93
CA ILE A 911 13.47 8.16 -21.94
C ILE A 911 13.90 7.33 -23.14
N ARG A 912 14.15 6.04 -22.92
CA ARG A 912 14.28 5.04 -23.99
C ARG A 912 12.92 4.39 -24.27
N ILE A 913 12.57 4.25 -25.54
CA ILE A 913 11.37 3.56 -26.01
C ILE A 913 11.79 2.49 -27.02
N ARG A 914 11.66 1.22 -26.60
CA ARG A 914 12.13 0.05 -27.37
C ARG A 914 11.12 -1.09 -27.34
N PRO A 915 10.00 -0.99 -28.08
CA PRO A 915 9.01 -2.05 -28.13
C PRO A 915 9.60 -3.35 -28.66
N GLN A 916 9.21 -4.46 -28.03
CA GLN A 916 9.65 -5.80 -28.40
C GLN A 916 8.46 -6.76 -28.43
N ILE A 917 7.99 -7.21 -27.26
CA ILE A 917 6.78 -8.00 -27.12
C ILE A 917 5.97 -7.38 -25.98
N PRO A 918 4.70 -6.96 -26.21
CA PRO A 918 3.96 -7.02 -27.47
C PRO A 918 4.52 -6.09 -28.56
N THR A 919 4.28 -6.44 -29.83
CA THR A 919 4.65 -5.64 -31.00
C THR A 919 3.56 -4.64 -31.42
N HIS A 920 2.34 -4.82 -30.91
CA HIS A 920 1.19 -3.95 -31.11
C HIS A 920 0.51 -3.68 -29.77
N TYR A 921 0.45 -2.42 -29.36
CA TYR A 921 -0.27 -2.01 -28.16
C TYR A 921 -0.55 -0.51 -28.16
N ALA A 922 -1.52 -0.13 -27.35
CA ALA A 922 -1.71 1.25 -26.93
C ALA A 922 -1.42 1.37 -25.44
N LEU A 923 -0.67 2.41 -25.06
CA LEU A 923 -0.38 2.77 -23.68
C LEU A 923 -0.74 4.24 -23.50
N ASP A 924 -1.54 4.56 -22.49
CA ASP A 924 -1.88 5.94 -22.13
C ASP A 924 -1.65 6.12 -20.63
N MET A 925 -0.49 6.69 -20.30
CA MET A 925 -0.16 7.12 -18.95
C MET A 925 -0.13 8.66 -18.89
N PRO A 926 -0.38 9.28 -17.72
CA PRO A 926 -0.37 10.73 -17.57
C PRO A 926 0.87 11.44 -18.12
N LEU A 927 2.09 10.90 -17.98
CA LEU A 927 3.29 11.49 -18.60
C LEU A 927 3.44 11.14 -20.10
N LEU A 928 3.11 9.91 -20.49
CA LEU A 928 3.45 9.36 -21.80
C LEU A 928 2.29 8.56 -22.41
N LYS A 929 1.87 8.95 -23.61
CA LYS A 929 0.97 8.17 -24.47
C LYS A 929 1.75 7.59 -25.64
N LEU A 930 1.49 6.32 -25.98
CA LEU A 930 2.08 5.59 -27.10
C LEU A 930 1.04 4.74 -27.84
N GLU A 931 1.09 4.78 -29.16
CA GLU A 931 0.45 3.82 -30.06
C GLU A 931 1.55 3.15 -30.88
N ILE A 932 1.66 1.83 -30.74
CA ILE A 932 2.81 1.06 -31.21
C ILE A 932 2.40 0.06 -32.28
N SER A 933 3.16 0.05 -33.38
CA SER A 933 3.25 -1.04 -34.34
C SER A 933 4.73 -1.27 -34.72
N PRO A 934 5.08 -2.36 -35.42
CA PRO A 934 6.47 -2.66 -35.76
C PRO A 934 7.18 -1.57 -36.55
N GLU A 935 6.44 -0.88 -37.43
CA GLU A 935 6.96 0.10 -38.39
C GLU A 935 6.69 1.55 -37.96
N ARG A 936 5.92 1.76 -36.88
CA ARG A 936 5.43 3.09 -36.50
C ARG A 936 5.20 3.22 -35.00
N ILE A 937 5.70 4.30 -34.43
CA ILE A 937 5.44 4.73 -33.06
C ILE A 937 4.86 6.14 -33.12
N VAL A 938 3.64 6.29 -32.63
CA VAL A 938 3.01 7.60 -32.40
C VAL A 938 2.96 7.83 -30.90
N GLY A 939 3.32 9.01 -30.43
CA GLY A 939 3.26 9.30 -29.01
C GLY A 939 3.05 10.76 -28.67
N ILE A 940 2.73 10.98 -27.39
CA ILE A 940 2.58 12.29 -26.77
C ILE A 940 3.34 12.25 -25.45
N TYR A 941 4.28 13.17 -25.27
CA TYR A 941 4.86 13.48 -23.97
C TYR A 941 4.09 14.65 -23.35
N ARG A 942 3.49 14.45 -22.18
CA ARG A 942 2.67 15.44 -21.48
C ARG A 942 3.44 15.98 -20.29
N ALA A 943 4.05 17.15 -20.44
CA ALA A 943 4.92 17.73 -19.43
C ALA A 943 4.19 17.99 -18.11
N GLN A 944 4.71 17.45 -17.01
CA GLN A 944 4.18 17.64 -15.65
C GLN A 944 5.03 18.61 -14.82
N ASN A 945 6.10 19.12 -15.42
CA ASN A 945 7.06 20.10 -14.91
C ASN A 945 7.60 20.91 -16.10
N THR A 946 8.28 22.02 -15.81
CA THR A 946 9.09 22.72 -16.81
C THR A 946 10.45 22.03 -16.93
N GLY A 947 10.97 21.87 -18.14
CA GLY A 947 12.23 21.16 -18.34
C GLY A 947 12.56 20.80 -19.78
N GLN A 948 13.47 19.84 -19.91
CA GLN A 948 13.86 19.24 -21.19
C GLN A 948 14.13 17.75 -21.03
N CYS A 949 13.69 16.95 -21.99
CA CYS A 949 13.88 15.51 -22.02
C CYS A 949 14.11 15.06 -23.46
N ASP A 950 15.02 14.10 -23.68
CA ASP A 950 15.13 13.44 -24.97
C ASP A 950 14.33 12.13 -25.00
N LEU A 951 13.92 11.69 -26.19
CA LEU A 951 13.43 10.34 -26.42
C LEU A 951 14.41 9.56 -27.29
N PHE A 952 14.78 8.35 -26.87
CA PHE A 952 15.61 7.42 -27.62
C PHE A 952 14.74 6.29 -28.12
N VAL A 953 14.28 6.41 -29.37
CA VAL A 953 13.22 5.57 -29.93
C VAL A 953 13.82 4.55 -30.89
N ARG A 954 13.39 3.28 -30.77
CA ARG A 954 13.73 2.22 -31.72
C ARG A 954 12.47 1.48 -32.16
N LEU A 955 12.24 1.44 -33.47
CA LEU A 955 11.18 0.63 -34.09
C LEU A 955 11.53 -0.86 -34.00
N SER A 956 10.52 -1.73 -33.91
CA SER A 956 10.75 -3.19 -33.94
C SER A 956 11.12 -3.68 -35.33
N ALA A 957 10.73 -2.97 -36.39
CA ALA A 957 11.12 -3.24 -37.76
C ALA A 957 12.47 -2.59 -38.12
N GLU A 958 13.30 -3.35 -38.84
CA GLU A 958 14.63 -2.93 -39.28
C GLU A 958 14.56 -2.00 -40.50
N SER A 959 15.32 -0.90 -40.48
CA SER A 959 15.61 -0.04 -41.64
C SER A 959 16.90 0.76 -41.42
N GLU A 960 17.43 1.39 -42.48
CA GLU A 960 18.63 2.22 -42.40
C GLU A 960 18.34 3.63 -41.81
N SER A 961 17.18 4.19 -42.13
CA SER A 961 16.72 5.52 -41.68
C SER A 961 15.23 5.49 -41.33
N VAL A 962 14.80 6.45 -40.53
CA VAL A 962 13.38 6.64 -40.14
C VAL A 962 12.98 8.10 -40.38
N GLU A 963 11.70 8.32 -40.66
CA GLU A 963 11.09 9.64 -40.61
C GLU A 963 10.67 9.94 -39.17
N VAL A 964 11.09 11.11 -38.69
CA VAL A 964 10.78 11.60 -37.35
C VAL A 964 10.02 12.90 -37.46
N THR A 965 8.80 12.94 -36.91
CA THR A 965 8.00 14.15 -36.77
C THR A 965 7.93 14.56 -35.30
N ILE A 966 8.21 15.82 -34.98
CA ILE A 966 7.98 16.41 -33.66
C ILE A 966 7.14 17.68 -33.84
N ASN A 967 5.98 17.76 -33.19
CA ASN A 967 5.02 18.88 -33.30
C ASN A 967 4.76 19.32 -34.76
N GLY A 968 4.58 18.33 -35.65
CA GLY A 968 4.29 18.55 -37.08
C GLY A 968 5.51 18.84 -37.97
N VAL A 969 6.73 18.89 -37.42
CA VAL A 969 7.97 19.10 -38.18
C VAL A 969 8.66 17.77 -38.44
N SER A 970 8.72 17.33 -39.70
CA SER A 970 9.34 16.07 -40.11
C SER A 970 10.80 16.21 -40.52
N SER A 971 11.59 15.20 -40.23
CA SER A 971 12.99 15.05 -40.65
C SER A 971 13.36 13.59 -40.82
N SER A 972 14.11 13.29 -41.87
CA SER A 972 14.73 11.97 -42.04
C SER A 972 15.98 11.87 -41.19
N GLN A 973 16.07 10.85 -40.33
CA GLN A 973 17.20 10.67 -39.42
C GLN A 973 17.80 9.26 -39.56
N PRO A 974 19.14 9.14 -39.62
CA PRO A 974 19.80 7.83 -39.56
C PRO A 974 19.66 7.23 -38.17
N ARG A 975 19.63 5.90 -38.09
CA ARG A 975 19.69 5.17 -36.82
C ARG A 975 21.13 5.04 -36.35
N ASP A 976 21.34 5.01 -35.03
CA ASP A 976 22.65 4.67 -34.45
C ASP A 976 22.98 3.17 -34.60
N GLU A 977 24.18 2.76 -34.18
CA GLU A 977 24.63 1.37 -34.26
C GLU A 977 23.76 0.38 -33.46
N LYS A 978 22.98 0.86 -32.49
CA LYS A 978 22.04 0.08 -31.67
C LYS A 978 20.60 0.15 -32.21
N GLY A 979 20.38 0.87 -33.31
CA GLY A 979 19.09 1.04 -33.99
C GLY A 979 18.22 2.18 -33.46
N TYR A 980 18.70 3.04 -32.56
CA TYR A 980 17.91 4.14 -32.03
C TYR A 980 17.99 5.40 -32.89
N VAL A 981 16.94 6.20 -32.81
CA VAL A 981 16.93 7.61 -33.19
C VAL A 981 16.71 8.47 -31.95
N ARG A 982 17.44 9.59 -31.84
CA ARG A 982 17.33 10.54 -30.74
C ARG A 982 16.39 11.68 -31.13
N LEU A 983 15.28 11.80 -30.42
CA LEU A 983 14.34 12.90 -30.53
C LEU A 983 14.67 13.89 -29.41
N ALA A 984 15.35 14.99 -29.76
CA ALA A 984 15.53 16.09 -28.82
C ALA A 984 14.22 16.85 -28.71
N LEU A 985 13.47 16.64 -27.63
CA LEU A 985 12.25 17.40 -27.42
C LEU A 985 12.62 18.87 -27.18
N PRO A 986 11.81 19.82 -27.68
CA PRO A 986 12.00 21.22 -27.34
C PRO A 986 11.83 21.44 -25.83
N MET A 987 12.40 22.53 -25.31
CA MET A 987 12.07 23.00 -23.97
C MET A 987 10.55 23.09 -23.80
N PHE A 988 10.04 22.61 -22.67
CA PHE A 988 8.62 22.58 -22.36
C PHE A 988 8.32 23.17 -20.99
N ASN A 989 7.08 23.64 -20.84
CA ASN A 989 6.50 24.07 -19.57
C ASN A 989 5.51 23.02 -19.07
N THR A 990 5.20 23.10 -17.79
CA THR A 990 4.13 22.29 -17.19
C THR A 990 2.82 22.46 -17.97
N GLY A 991 2.21 21.35 -18.39
CA GLY A 991 0.96 21.32 -19.16
C GLY A 991 1.14 21.28 -20.69
N ASP A 992 2.36 21.42 -21.21
CA ASP A 992 2.63 21.27 -22.64
C ASP A 992 2.46 19.79 -23.08
N GLU A 993 1.85 19.59 -24.25
CA GLU A 993 1.79 18.29 -24.92
C GLU A 993 2.70 18.32 -26.16
N LEU A 994 3.66 17.39 -26.22
CA LEU A 994 4.62 17.27 -27.30
C LEU A 994 4.34 16.00 -28.09
N GLU A 995 3.82 16.17 -29.30
CA GLU A 995 3.48 15.07 -30.20
C GLU A 995 4.72 14.63 -30.98
N PHE A 996 4.92 13.31 -31.08
CA PHE A 996 5.96 12.74 -31.90
C PHE A 996 5.51 11.52 -32.70
N ILE A 997 6.12 11.34 -33.87
CA ILE A 997 5.93 10.17 -34.73
C ILE A 997 7.32 9.69 -35.18
N VAL A 998 7.55 8.39 -35.09
CA VAL A 998 8.71 7.72 -35.70
C VAL A 998 8.18 6.63 -36.61
N GLU A 999 8.48 6.69 -37.90
CA GLU A 999 7.98 5.74 -38.91
C GLU A 999 9.02 5.40 -39.99
N LEU A 1000 8.83 4.26 -40.65
CA LEU A 1000 9.70 3.76 -41.73
C LEU A 1000 9.59 4.54 -43.04
#